data_AF-A0A087HP38-F1
#
_entry.id   AF-A0A087HP38-F1
#
_cell.length_a   1.000
_cell.length_b   1.000
_cell.length_c   1.000
_cell.angle_alpha   90.00
_cell.angle_beta   90.00
_cell.angle_gamma   90.00
#
_symmetry.space_group_name_H-M   'P 1'
#
loop_
_entity.id
_entity.type
_entity.pdbx_description
1 polymer ?
#
loop_
_entity_poly.entity_id
_entity_poly.type
_entity_poly.pdbx_seq_one_letter_code
_entity_poly.pdbx_strand_id
1 'polypeptide(L)'
;MALASHFLTLLSLFLLISLVRPQIPPLDQFRFLNNGDFGESAVEYGASYRELGVVRNHFRLCFFNTTPNAFTLAIGMGIGSSDSIIRWVWQANTRNPVQEEASLSFGQEGNLVFAQPDGRVVWQTKTANKDVIGLTMNENSNLVLFDDGGWPVWQSFDFPSDTLLVGQSLSLEGHNKLVTFLAWEVAFKLFDRDNSECWLPSKCEEFGLCEDNQCVACPSEMGLLGWSKACRPKKLRREERGFLVQSHDGHFRTQSSMDLTTRQRRPLLSDSSSSSATKPYSKTDKPGRSNGGDAEDRGLRWFLPFMALCYLRYMSATSNIIHDCDEVFNYWEPLHYLLYKSGFQTWEYSSNFALRSYLYILFHELAGRPAVWWFGDDKVKVFYAVRLFLGLVSAVSDTVLVVALSRKYGKRLATYAVAMLCLTSGCFFASTSFLPSSFSMYAISLSSGLLLFEKYAMAVAVSVFGVILGWPFSILAFLPVVIYSLVKRFKQAFISGALTSIFLLGLSVLVDYYYYKRWTSSVLNLLIYNVLGGGESHLYGTEGALFYIRNGFNNFNFGFILAILFVALYPVIRRKYDHGLLVVISPMYIWLAFMSLQPHKEERFLYPIYPLICVSASAVIENIPELFREKYSSRESLLVTITKYLRPVILGIILCASHSRTFSLINGYSAPLEVYKLLEHHDDAGPGSVLCVGSEWHRYPSSFFVPDFISEVRWIDDGFRGLLPFPFNSTLGGTAASPPYFNNKNQASKEQFLKNIETCTFLIELQLSRPYPYRGSDLSTWEAIAVLPYLDRELSPAKYRSFFIPYKWQEKNVFGKYVILRRVPK
;
A
#
# COMPACT_ATOMS: atom_id res chain seq x y z
N MET A 1 14.57 29.15 15.49
CA MET A 1 13.96 28.12 16.37
C MET A 1 12.43 28.13 16.30
N ALA A 2 11.71 29.21 16.67
CA ALA A 2 10.24 29.23 16.66
C ALA A 2 9.54 28.68 15.38
N LEU A 3 10.02 29.02 14.17
CA LEU A 3 9.42 28.51 12.93
C LEU A 3 9.57 26.98 12.75
N ALA A 4 10.70 26.41 13.21
CA ALA A 4 10.92 24.97 13.20
C ALA A 4 10.08 24.28 14.27
N SER A 5 9.93 24.91 15.45
CA SER A 5 8.98 24.47 16.48
C SER A 5 7.55 24.42 15.94
N HIS A 6 7.09 25.43 15.20
CA HIS A 6 5.74 25.41 14.61
C HIS A 6 5.54 24.34 13.53
N PHE A 7 6.57 24.06 12.72
CA PHE A 7 6.54 22.94 11.77
C PHE A 7 6.55 21.59 12.50
N LEU A 8 7.40 21.42 13.52
CA LEU A 8 7.44 20.22 14.36
C LEU A 8 6.16 20.02 15.17
N THR A 9 5.49 21.08 15.65
CA THR A 9 4.20 20.95 16.35
C THR A 9 3.04 20.65 15.40
N LEU A 10 3.07 21.16 14.16
CA LEU A 10 2.11 20.75 13.13
C LEU A 10 2.36 19.30 12.69
N LEU A 11 3.62 18.88 12.56
CA LEU A 11 4.01 17.50 12.25
C LEU A 11 3.73 16.54 13.43
N SER A 12 3.83 17.00 14.68
CA SER A 12 3.49 16.20 15.86
C SER A 12 1.99 16.13 16.12
N LEU A 13 1.22 17.21 15.86
CA LEU A 13 -0.24 17.12 15.80
C LEU A 13 -0.68 16.19 14.68
N PHE A 14 -0.02 16.24 13.52
CA PHE A 14 -0.25 15.31 12.41
C PHE A 14 0.00 13.85 12.83
N LEU A 15 1.14 13.55 13.47
CA LEU A 15 1.41 12.23 14.04
C LEU A 15 0.40 11.81 15.12
N LEU A 16 -0.09 12.74 15.95
CA LEU A 16 -1.13 12.47 16.95
C LEU A 16 -2.50 12.16 16.31
N ILE A 17 -2.83 12.78 15.17
CA ILE A 17 -4.08 12.56 14.45
C ILE A 17 -4.03 11.23 13.67
N SER A 18 -2.89 10.86 13.10
CA SER A 18 -2.69 9.53 12.49
C SER A 18 -2.39 8.41 13.50
N LEU A 19 -2.46 8.70 14.81
CA LEU A 19 -2.39 7.72 15.90
C LEU A 19 -3.76 7.45 16.56
N VAL A 20 -4.87 7.98 16.03
CA VAL A 20 -6.22 7.58 16.45
C VAL A 20 -6.48 6.16 15.91
N ARG A 21 -6.08 5.16 16.69
CA ARG A 21 -6.41 3.75 16.43
C ARG A 21 -7.92 3.55 16.52
N PRO A 22 -8.51 2.65 15.72
CA PRO A 22 -9.89 2.27 15.90
C PRO A 22 -10.08 1.68 17.30
N GLN A 23 -11.16 2.09 17.96
CA GLN A 23 -11.61 1.54 19.24
C GLN A 23 -12.99 0.93 19.03
N ILE A 24 -13.24 -0.23 19.63
CA ILE A 24 -14.51 -0.93 19.45
C ILE A 24 -15.65 -0.10 20.07
N PRO A 25 -16.75 0.17 19.34
CA PRO A 25 -17.89 0.91 19.89
C PRO A 25 -18.47 0.23 21.14
N PRO A 26 -19.05 0.97 22.10
CA PRO A 26 -19.68 0.37 23.29
C PRO A 26 -20.82 -0.62 23.00
N LEU A 27 -21.41 -0.59 21.80
CA LEU A 27 -22.47 -1.49 21.36
C LEU A 27 -21.96 -2.86 20.90
N ASP A 28 -20.70 -2.93 20.44
CA ASP A 28 -20.08 -4.15 19.90
C ASP A 28 -19.19 -4.85 20.94
N GLN A 29 -19.12 -4.31 22.16
CA GLN A 29 -18.47 -4.91 23.31
C GLN A 29 -19.43 -5.81 24.08
N PHE A 30 -18.93 -6.91 24.63
CA PHE A 30 -19.75 -7.82 25.43
C PHE A 30 -18.98 -8.41 26.62
N ARG A 31 -19.74 -8.85 27.63
CA ARG A 31 -19.26 -9.69 28.73
C ARG A 31 -20.32 -10.72 29.07
N PHE A 32 -20.10 -11.97 28.65
CA PHE A 32 -20.92 -13.10 29.05
C PHE A 32 -20.40 -13.67 30.37
N LEU A 33 -21.33 -13.99 31.27
CA LEU A 33 -21.06 -14.69 32.51
C LEU A 33 -21.47 -16.16 32.33
N ASN A 34 -20.68 -17.09 32.87
CA ASN A 34 -20.96 -18.51 32.84
C ASN A 34 -21.93 -18.89 33.99
N ASN A 35 -23.20 -18.52 33.83
CA ASN A 35 -24.29 -18.86 34.75
C ASN A 35 -25.59 -19.19 33.99
N GLY A 36 -26.60 -19.71 34.70
CA GLY A 36 -27.91 -20.07 34.13
C GLY A 36 -28.06 -21.55 33.79
N ASP A 37 -29.18 -21.91 33.16
CA ASP A 37 -29.51 -23.31 32.87
C ASP A 37 -28.65 -23.90 31.73
N PHE A 38 -28.58 -25.22 31.66
CA PHE A 38 -27.88 -25.93 30.58
C PHE A 38 -28.83 -26.20 29.39
N GLY A 39 -28.27 -26.27 28.19
CA GLY A 39 -29.03 -26.63 26.99
C GLY A 39 -29.51 -28.09 27.01
N GLU A 40 -30.72 -28.32 26.51
CA GLU A 40 -31.39 -29.64 26.53
C GLU A 40 -30.98 -30.58 25.37
N SER A 41 -30.22 -30.08 24.39
CA SER A 41 -29.81 -30.86 23.23
C SER A 41 -28.83 -31.99 23.58
N ALA A 42 -28.93 -33.11 22.86
CA ALA A 42 -27.94 -34.17 22.95
C ALA A 42 -26.57 -33.69 22.43
N VAL A 43 -25.53 -33.84 23.25
CA VAL A 43 -24.15 -33.42 22.91
C VAL A 43 -23.14 -34.53 23.14
N GLU A 44 -22.01 -34.40 22.45
CA GLU A 44 -20.88 -35.30 22.55
C GLU A 44 -20.33 -35.36 23.99
N TYR A 45 -19.88 -36.56 24.37
CA TYR A 45 -19.45 -36.94 25.73
C TYR A 45 -20.54 -36.85 26.82
N GLY A 46 -21.79 -36.51 26.50
CA GLY A 46 -22.83 -36.27 27.51
C GLY A 46 -22.53 -35.03 28.37
N ALA A 47 -21.75 -34.09 27.84
CA ALA A 47 -21.42 -32.84 28.51
C ALA A 47 -22.67 -31.99 28.81
N SER A 48 -22.59 -31.13 29.81
CA SER A 48 -23.51 -30.00 29.94
C SER A 48 -22.94 -28.79 29.19
N TYR A 49 -23.79 -27.90 28.66
CA TYR A 49 -23.33 -26.74 27.89
C TYR A 49 -24.25 -25.52 28.02
N ARG A 50 -23.69 -24.33 27.78
CA ARG A 50 -24.37 -23.03 27.73
C ARG A 50 -23.98 -22.30 26.46
N GLU A 51 -24.96 -21.83 25.69
CA GLU A 51 -24.74 -21.15 24.40
C GLU A 51 -24.53 -19.64 24.57
N LEU A 52 -23.63 -19.04 23.79
CA LEU A 52 -23.20 -17.64 23.95
C LEU A 52 -23.75 -16.69 22.86
N GLY A 53 -24.81 -17.10 22.15
CA GLY A 53 -25.48 -16.29 21.13
C GLY A 53 -24.69 -16.05 19.83
N VAL A 54 -23.41 -16.46 19.77
CA VAL A 54 -22.62 -16.45 18.53
C VAL A 54 -22.87 -17.77 17.79
N VAL A 55 -23.77 -17.72 16.81
CA VAL A 55 -24.24 -18.87 16.03
C VAL A 55 -24.16 -18.57 14.54
N ARG A 56 -23.64 -19.52 13.74
CA ARG A 56 -23.64 -19.47 12.27
C ARG A 56 -23.88 -20.87 11.71
N ASN A 57 -24.94 -21.03 10.91
CA ASN A 57 -25.37 -22.31 10.35
C ASN A 57 -25.50 -23.38 11.44
N HIS A 58 -24.70 -24.44 11.38
CA HIS A 58 -24.70 -25.54 12.36
C HIS A 58 -23.69 -25.35 13.51
N PHE A 59 -22.99 -24.21 13.54
CA PHE A 59 -21.92 -23.92 14.49
C PHE A 59 -22.36 -22.90 15.55
N ARG A 60 -21.97 -23.14 16.80
CA ARG A 60 -22.35 -22.32 17.95
C ARG A 60 -21.21 -22.21 18.96
N LEU A 61 -20.95 -21.00 19.45
CA LEU A 61 -19.99 -20.78 20.54
C LEU A 61 -20.64 -21.09 21.89
N CYS A 62 -20.02 -21.96 22.67
CA CYS A 62 -20.57 -22.43 23.96
C CYS A 62 -19.49 -22.48 25.05
N PHE A 63 -19.92 -22.40 26.31
CA PHE A 63 -19.22 -23.07 27.40
C PHE A 63 -19.72 -24.51 27.48
N PHE A 64 -18.82 -25.48 27.64
CA PHE A 64 -19.19 -26.88 27.91
C PHE A 64 -18.40 -27.44 29.08
N ASN A 65 -18.95 -28.44 29.76
CA ASN A 65 -18.28 -29.17 30.83
C ASN A 65 -18.67 -30.66 30.85
N THR A 66 -17.67 -31.53 30.84
CA THR A 66 -17.81 -32.99 31.09
C THR A 66 -17.68 -33.32 32.59
N THR A 67 -17.03 -32.44 33.36
CA THR A 67 -16.88 -32.53 34.81
C THR A 67 -17.62 -31.37 35.49
N PRO A 68 -18.31 -31.58 36.63
CA PRO A 68 -18.97 -30.49 37.34
C PRO A 68 -18.01 -29.35 37.70
N ASN A 69 -18.45 -28.10 37.50
CA ASN A 69 -17.67 -26.89 37.79
C ASN A 69 -16.32 -26.76 37.04
N ALA A 70 -16.19 -27.38 35.86
CA ALA A 70 -14.98 -27.34 35.04
C ALA A 70 -15.31 -27.07 33.55
N PHE A 71 -15.36 -25.80 33.19
CA PHE A 71 -15.86 -25.31 31.90
C PHE A 71 -14.76 -24.96 30.89
N THR A 72 -15.02 -25.27 29.64
CA THR A 72 -14.19 -24.94 28.48
C THR A 72 -15.00 -24.16 27.45
N LEU A 73 -14.42 -23.10 26.89
CA LEU A 73 -14.97 -22.38 25.74
C LEU A 73 -14.71 -23.19 24.47
N ALA A 74 -15.76 -23.51 23.71
CA ALA A 74 -15.70 -24.36 22.53
C ALA A 74 -16.67 -23.92 21.44
N ILE A 75 -16.44 -24.42 20.22
CA ILE A 75 -17.41 -24.36 19.12
C ILE A 75 -18.03 -25.75 18.99
N GLY A 76 -19.35 -25.81 19.12
CA GLY A 76 -20.15 -27.02 18.87
C GLY A 76 -20.68 -27.03 17.45
N MET A 77 -20.68 -28.19 16.79
CA MET A 77 -21.25 -28.44 15.47
C MET A 77 -22.40 -29.45 15.57
N GLY A 78 -23.61 -29.07 15.15
CA GLY A 78 -24.76 -29.97 15.07
C GLY A 78 -26.08 -29.29 15.40
N ILE A 79 -27.19 -29.99 15.11
CA ILE A 79 -28.55 -29.47 15.36
C ILE A 79 -28.99 -29.74 16.81
N GLY A 80 -28.52 -30.84 17.42
CA GLY A 80 -28.85 -31.21 18.79
C GLY A 80 -30.07 -32.12 18.94
N SER A 81 -30.44 -32.84 17.88
CA SER A 81 -31.54 -33.82 17.86
C SER A 81 -31.04 -35.24 18.21
N SER A 82 -31.95 -36.20 18.39
CA SER A 82 -31.63 -37.62 18.63
C SER A 82 -30.67 -38.21 17.59
N ASP A 83 -30.80 -37.75 16.34
CA ASP A 83 -30.08 -38.29 15.20
C ASP A 83 -28.85 -37.42 14.83
N SER A 84 -28.67 -36.27 15.50
CA SER A 84 -27.62 -35.29 15.22
C SER A 84 -27.17 -34.58 16.50
N ILE A 85 -26.35 -35.27 17.30
CA ILE A 85 -25.73 -34.71 18.52
C ILE A 85 -24.75 -33.59 18.17
N ILE A 86 -24.59 -32.61 19.06
CA ILE A 86 -23.59 -31.54 18.91
C ILE A 86 -22.20 -32.08 19.23
N ARG A 87 -21.24 -31.98 18.29
CA ARG A 87 -19.83 -32.36 18.47
C ARG A 87 -18.92 -31.16 18.69
N TRP A 88 -17.85 -31.33 19.47
CA TRP A 88 -16.94 -30.24 19.84
C TRP A 88 -15.79 -30.11 18.83
N VAL A 89 -15.90 -29.17 17.91
CA VAL A 89 -14.96 -29.05 16.76
C VAL A 89 -13.79 -28.09 16.98
N TRP A 90 -13.86 -27.25 18.02
CA TRP A 90 -12.77 -26.36 18.43
C TRP A 90 -12.86 -26.04 19.92
N GLN A 91 -11.72 -25.87 20.61
CA GLN A 91 -11.67 -25.67 22.06
C GLN A 91 -10.53 -24.71 22.47
N ALA A 92 -10.81 -23.73 23.34
CA ALA A 92 -9.88 -22.65 23.67
C ALA A 92 -8.93 -22.98 24.85
N ASN A 93 -9.50 -23.36 26.01
CA ASN A 93 -8.81 -23.43 27.29
C ASN A 93 -8.66 -24.86 27.84
N THR A 94 -8.51 -25.86 26.95
CA THR A 94 -8.49 -27.31 27.25
C THR A 94 -7.62 -27.76 28.43
N ARG A 95 -6.49 -27.08 28.69
CA ARG A 95 -5.57 -27.41 29.80
C ARG A 95 -5.93 -26.75 31.13
N ASN A 96 -6.80 -25.74 31.10
CA ASN A 96 -7.16 -24.90 32.24
C ASN A 96 -8.67 -24.63 32.20
N PRO A 97 -9.53 -25.59 32.59
CA PRO A 97 -10.95 -25.32 32.73
C PRO A 97 -11.22 -24.22 33.78
N VAL A 98 -12.30 -23.47 33.59
CA VAL A 98 -12.74 -22.41 34.51
C VAL A 98 -13.93 -22.87 35.35
N GLN A 99 -14.18 -22.18 36.46
CA GLN A 99 -15.33 -22.46 37.31
C GLN A 99 -16.62 -21.82 36.76
N GLU A 100 -17.73 -22.13 37.39
CA GLU A 100 -18.98 -21.38 37.33
C GLU A 100 -18.73 -19.88 37.63
N GLU A 101 -19.57 -18.99 37.10
CA GLU A 101 -19.41 -17.53 37.17
C GLU A 101 -18.17 -16.94 36.46
N ALA A 102 -17.34 -17.76 35.79
CA ALA A 102 -16.29 -17.27 34.91
C ALA A 102 -16.86 -16.37 33.78
N SER A 103 -16.08 -15.41 33.28
CA SER A 103 -16.57 -14.46 32.26
C SER A 103 -15.73 -14.45 30.98
N LEU A 104 -16.42 -14.49 29.84
CA LEU A 104 -15.86 -14.22 28.51
C LEU A 104 -16.17 -12.77 28.14
N SER A 105 -15.15 -11.95 27.92
CA SER A 105 -15.28 -10.53 27.63
C SER A 105 -14.54 -10.12 26.36
N PHE A 106 -15.16 -9.22 25.60
CA PHE A 106 -14.59 -8.54 24.45
C PHE A 106 -14.70 -7.03 24.68
N GLY A 107 -13.56 -6.37 24.90
CA GLY A 107 -13.48 -4.97 25.36
C GLY A 107 -12.93 -3.99 24.32
N GLN A 108 -12.90 -2.69 24.68
CA GLN A 108 -12.46 -1.57 23.82
C GLN A 108 -11.12 -1.79 23.10
N GLU A 109 -10.18 -2.50 23.71
CA GLU A 109 -8.86 -2.79 23.15
C GLU A 109 -8.86 -3.91 22.09
N GLY A 110 -10.00 -4.53 21.79
CA GLY A 110 -10.10 -5.59 20.78
C GLY A 110 -9.48 -6.93 21.17
N ASN A 111 -9.34 -7.19 22.47
CA ASN A 111 -8.88 -8.46 23.02
C ASN A 111 -10.07 -9.31 23.47
N LEU A 112 -10.15 -10.57 23.02
CA LEU A 112 -11.11 -11.54 23.55
C LEU A 112 -10.45 -12.28 24.72
N VAL A 113 -11.07 -12.23 25.89
CA VAL A 113 -10.47 -12.66 27.17
C VAL A 113 -11.45 -13.56 27.92
N PHE A 114 -10.98 -14.73 28.35
CA PHE A 114 -11.72 -15.67 29.20
C PHE A 114 -11.04 -15.75 30.58
N ALA A 115 -11.79 -15.37 31.62
CA ALA A 115 -11.27 -15.20 32.98
C ALA A 115 -12.14 -15.90 34.03
N GLN A 116 -11.49 -16.36 35.10
CA GLN A 116 -12.13 -16.93 36.29
C GLN A 116 -12.92 -15.85 37.08
N PRO A 117 -13.80 -16.24 38.03
CA PRO A 117 -14.54 -15.31 38.88
C PRO A 117 -13.64 -14.35 39.68
N ASP A 118 -12.44 -14.80 40.06
CA ASP A 118 -11.40 -14.01 40.74
C ASP A 118 -10.72 -12.95 39.83
N GLY A 119 -11.12 -12.85 38.56
CA GLY A 119 -10.54 -11.95 37.55
C GLY A 119 -9.26 -12.47 36.89
N ARG A 120 -8.76 -13.66 37.25
CA ARG A 120 -7.56 -14.25 36.65
C ARG A 120 -7.84 -14.70 35.22
N VAL A 121 -7.12 -14.12 34.27
CA VAL A 121 -7.17 -14.51 32.86
C VAL A 121 -6.63 -15.92 32.68
N VAL A 122 -7.44 -16.80 32.07
CA VAL A 122 -7.10 -18.20 31.81
C VAL A 122 -6.81 -18.45 30.33
N TRP A 123 -7.51 -17.74 29.44
CA TRP A 123 -7.25 -17.75 28.00
C TRP A 123 -7.52 -16.38 27.38
N GLN A 124 -6.81 -16.03 26.31
CA GLN A 124 -7.02 -14.80 25.55
C GLN A 124 -6.38 -14.86 24.16
N THR A 125 -6.90 -14.09 23.21
CA THR A 125 -6.41 -14.01 21.82
C THR A 125 -5.14 -13.17 21.66
N LYS A 126 -4.78 -12.36 22.67
CA LYS A 126 -3.62 -11.44 22.64
C LYS A 126 -3.69 -10.45 21.47
N THR A 127 -4.90 -9.93 21.21
CA THR A 127 -5.20 -8.95 20.15
C THR A 127 -5.36 -7.52 20.67
N ALA A 128 -5.13 -7.30 21.98
CA ALA A 128 -5.14 -5.97 22.60
C ALA A 128 -4.34 -4.93 21.80
N ASN A 129 -5.04 -3.87 21.38
CA ASN A 129 -4.52 -2.73 20.62
C ASN A 129 -3.89 -3.09 19.26
N LYS A 130 -4.33 -4.20 18.63
CA LYS A 130 -4.00 -4.58 17.25
C LYS A 130 -5.12 -4.24 16.26
N ASP A 131 -5.73 -3.07 16.44
CA ASP A 131 -6.69 -2.46 15.50
C ASP A 131 -7.93 -3.32 15.15
N VAL A 132 -8.25 -4.31 15.98
CA VAL A 132 -9.49 -5.12 15.89
C VAL A 132 -10.71 -4.24 16.14
N ILE A 133 -11.71 -4.32 15.26
CA ILE A 133 -12.99 -3.62 15.38
C ILE A 133 -14.16 -4.53 15.74
N GLY A 134 -14.04 -5.85 15.54
CA GLY A 134 -15.16 -6.78 15.70
C GLY A 134 -14.78 -8.25 15.75
N LEU A 135 -15.78 -9.08 16.01
CA LEU A 135 -15.71 -10.53 16.08
C LEU A 135 -16.86 -11.14 15.27
N THR A 136 -16.59 -12.20 14.51
CA THR A 136 -17.60 -12.94 13.72
C THR A 136 -17.29 -14.44 13.69
N MET A 137 -18.29 -15.26 13.40
CA MET A 137 -18.11 -16.69 13.09
C MET A 137 -18.53 -16.95 11.64
N ASN A 138 -17.60 -17.45 10.84
CA ASN A 138 -17.81 -17.76 9.43
C ASN A 138 -18.58 -19.08 9.25
N GLU A 139 -19.07 -19.32 8.04
CA GLU A 139 -19.92 -20.48 7.73
C GLU A 139 -19.18 -21.83 7.80
N ASN A 140 -17.86 -21.80 7.69
CA ASN A 140 -16.96 -22.92 7.93
C ASN A 140 -16.54 -23.07 9.40
N SER A 141 -17.22 -22.40 10.34
CA SER A 141 -16.96 -22.31 11.78
C SER A 141 -15.74 -21.48 12.21
N ASN A 142 -14.99 -20.87 11.29
CA ASN A 142 -13.84 -20.07 11.68
C ASN A 142 -14.30 -18.84 12.47
N LEU A 143 -13.95 -18.78 13.76
CA LEU A 143 -14.16 -17.63 14.64
C LEU A 143 -13.04 -16.63 14.39
N VAL A 144 -13.39 -15.45 13.88
CA VAL A 144 -12.45 -14.42 13.42
C VAL A 144 -12.62 -13.12 14.20
N LEU A 145 -11.52 -12.57 14.65
CA LEU A 145 -11.38 -11.17 15.09
C LEU A 145 -10.79 -10.36 13.93
N PHE A 146 -11.48 -9.30 13.52
CA PHE A 146 -11.14 -8.57 12.28
C PHE A 146 -10.88 -7.07 12.49
N ASP A 147 -10.06 -6.49 11.61
CA ASP A 147 -9.73 -5.05 11.57
C ASP A 147 -10.71 -4.23 10.71
N ASP A 148 -10.46 -2.93 10.55
CA ASP A 148 -11.31 -2.02 9.77
C ASP A 148 -11.31 -2.29 8.26
N GLY A 149 -10.32 -3.04 7.76
CA GLY A 149 -10.28 -3.62 6.42
C GLY A 149 -10.96 -4.99 6.33
N GLY A 150 -11.50 -5.53 7.43
CA GLY A 150 -12.10 -6.87 7.47
C GLY A 150 -11.09 -8.02 7.48
N TRP A 151 -9.80 -7.76 7.67
CA TRP A 151 -8.76 -8.79 7.67
C TRP A 151 -8.72 -9.54 9.01
N PRO A 152 -8.44 -10.85 9.02
CA PRO A 152 -8.31 -11.63 10.25
C PRO A 152 -7.05 -11.23 11.03
N VAL A 153 -7.22 -10.54 12.15
CA VAL A 153 -6.16 -10.24 13.13
C VAL A 153 -5.88 -11.45 14.04
N TRP A 154 -6.90 -12.28 14.25
CA TRP A 154 -6.82 -13.59 14.89
C TRP A 154 -7.95 -14.48 14.39
N GLN A 155 -7.69 -15.77 14.22
CA GLN A 155 -8.69 -16.74 13.81
C GLN A 155 -8.55 -18.09 14.53
N SER A 156 -9.65 -18.79 14.79
CA SER A 156 -9.63 -20.11 15.44
C SER A 156 -8.90 -21.17 14.61
N PHE A 157 -8.90 -21.04 13.29
CA PHE A 157 -8.25 -21.98 12.36
C PHE A 157 -6.72 -22.07 12.53
N ASP A 158 -6.06 -21.03 13.07
CA ASP A 158 -4.62 -21.06 13.39
C ASP A 158 -4.32 -21.85 14.68
N PHE A 159 -5.35 -22.15 15.47
CA PHE A 159 -5.27 -22.81 16.78
C PHE A 159 -6.21 -24.02 16.86
N PRO A 160 -6.06 -25.05 15.99
CA PRO A 160 -6.90 -26.24 16.01
C PRO A 160 -6.87 -26.99 17.35
N SER A 161 -7.95 -27.71 17.65
CA SER A 161 -7.97 -28.79 18.63
C SER A 161 -7.56 -30.11 17.95
N ASP A 162 -8.35 -31.17 18.15
CA ASP A 162 -8.26 -32.50 17.56
C ASP A 162 -8.94 -32.64 16.19
N THR A 163 -9.78 -31.69 15.80
CA THR A 163 -10.57 -31.71 14.56
C THR A 163 -9.98 -30.78 13.50
N LEU A 164 -9.90 -31.27 12.26
CA LEU A 164 -9.59 -30.45 11.07
C LEU A 164 -10.90 -30.15 10.32
N LEU A 165 -11.15 -28.88 10.02
CA LEU A 165 -12.40 -28.42 9.42
C LEU A 165 -12.23 -28.01 7.94
N VAL A 166 -13.33 -27.97 7.19
CA VAL A 166 -13.30 -27.67 5.75
C VAL A 166 -12.83 -26.24 5.53
N GLY A 167 -11.80 -26.07 4.69
CA GLY A 167 -11.12 -24.79 4.46
C GLY A 167 -10.05 -24.44 5.50
N GLN A 168 -9.78 -25.31 6.49
CA GLN A 168 -8.66 -25.15 7.40
C GLN A 168 -7.41 -25.83 6.83
N SER A 169 -6.30 -25.08 6.73
CA SER A 169 -5.01 -25.62 6.33
C SER A 169 -4.14 -25.97 7.56
N LEU A 170 -3.24 -26.95 7.39
CA LEU A 170 -2.19 -27.29 8.36
C LEU A 170 -0.83 -27.06 7.71
N SER A 171 0.07 -26.36 8.40
CA SER A 171 1.44 -26.15 7.91
C SER A 171 2.41 -27.10 8.61
N LEU A 172 3.27 -27.76 7.82
CA LEU A 172 4.29 -28.69 8.29
C LEU A 172 5.27 -28.05 9.29
N GLU A 173 5.54 -26.74 9.15
CA GLU A 173 6.41 -25.96 10.04
C GLU A 173 5.64 -24.92 10.89
N GLY A 174 4.31 -24.83 10.74
CA GLY A 174 3.48 -23.81 11.37
C GLY A 174 3.12 -24.06 12.85
N HIS A 175 2.39 -23.09 13.41
CA HIS A 175 1.85 -23.14 14.77
C HIS A 175 0.51 -23.90 14.86
N ASN A 176 -0.19 -24.06 13.73
CA ASN A 176 -1.45 -24.76 13.56
C ASN A 176 -1.25 -26.29 13.50
N LYS A 177 -1.11 -26.93 14.67
CA LYS A 177 -0.95 -28.39 14.80
C LYS A 177 -2.16 -28.99 15.50
N LEU A 178 -2.71 -30.08 14.96
CA LEU A 178 -3.78 -30.82 15.64
C LEU A 178 -3.27 -31.32 17.00
N VAL A 179 -3.98 -30.97 18.07
CA VAL A 179 -3.68 -31.36 19.45
C VAL A 179 -4.80 -32.23 19.98
N THR A 180 -4.56 -33.54 20.07
CA THR A 180 -5.48 -34.45 20.75
C THR A 180 -5.43 -34.26 22.27
N PHE A 181 -6.60 -34.09 22.89
CA PHE A 181 -6.79 -34.14 24.34
C PHE A 181 -7.20 -35.55 24.82
N LEU A 182 -7.80 -36.34 23.94
CA LEU A 182 -8.33 -37.68 24.19
C LEU A 182 -7.30 -38.72 24.63
N ALA A 183 -5.99 -38.44 24.56
CA ALA A 183 -4.94 -39.34 25.02
C ALA A 183 -5.09 -39.78 26.49
N TRP A 184 -5.73 -38.98 27.36
CA TRP A 184 -6.05 -39.38 28.74
C TRP A 184 -7.51 -39.81 28.99
N GLU A 185 -8.50 -39.34 28.23
CA GLU A 185 -9.89 -39.80 28.39
C GLU A 185 -10.15 -41.15 27.70
N VAL A 186 -9.51 -41.43 26.55
CA VAL A 186 -9.53 -42.77 25.95
C VAL A 186 -8.86 -43.77 26.87
N ALA A 187 -7.80 -43.39 27.59
CA ALA A 187 -7.20 -44.25 28.60
C ALA A 187 -8.20 -44.62 29.72
N PHE A 188 -9.08 -43.71 30.15
CA PHE A 188 -10.12 -44.04 31.13
C PHE A 188 -11.31 -44.81 30.56
N LYS A 189 -11.72 -44.56 29.30
CA LYS A 189 -12.77 -45.37 28.62
C LYS A 189 -12.31 -46.78 28.22
N LEU A 190 -11.01 -47.02 28.08
CA LEU A 190 -10.45 -48.36 27.85
C LEU A 190 -10.58 -49.28 29.07
N PHE A 191 -10.90 -48.74 30.26
CA PHE A 191 -11.08 -49.48 31.50
C PHE A 191 -12.56 -49.74 31.85
N ASP A 192 -13.46 -49.82 30.86
CA ASP A 192 -14.84 -50.24 31.10
C ASP A 192 -14.97 -51.78 31.10
N ARG A 193 -14.87 -52.31 32.32
CA ARG A 193 -15.55 -53.50 32.88
C ARG A 193 -15.29 -54.93 32.37
N ASP A 194 -14.64 -55.18 31.24
CA ASP A 194 -14.24 -56.56 30.86
C ASP A 194 -12.73 -56.81 31.03
N ASN A 195 -12.39 -57.74 31.95
CA ASN A 195 -11.05 -57.87 32.55
C ASN A 195 -10.01 -58.59 31.67
N SER A 196 -8.85 -57.96 31.44
CA SER A 196 -7.56 -58.67 31.45
C SER A 196 -6.46 -57.79 32.07
N GLU A 197 -5.39 -58.40 32.58
CA GLU A 197 -4.30 -57.66 33.25
C GLU A 197 -3.22 -57.17 32.25
N CYS A 198 -3.27 -57.61 30.99
CA CYS A 198 -2.34 -57.16 29.94
C CYS A 198 -2.49 -55.66 29.59
N TRP A 199 -3.58 -55.01 29.97
CA TRP A 199 -3.84 -53.59 29.67
C TRP A 199 -3.12 -52.62 30.63
N LEU A 200 -2.44 -53.12 31.66
CA LEU A 200 -1.61 -52.30 32.55
C LEU A 200 -0.25 -52.01 31.89
N PRO A 201 0.13 -50.74 31.63
CA PRO A 201 1.42 -50.39 31.01
C PRO A 201 2.67 -50.87 31.80
N SER A 202 2.50 -51.29 33.04
CA SER A 202 3.54 -51.84 33.91
C SER A 202 3.68 -53.37 33.84
N LYS A 203 2.74 -54.11 33.21
CA LYS A 203 2.63 -55.58 33.31
C LYS A 203 3.83 -56.31 32.69
N CYS A 204 4.29 -55.88 31.51
CA CYS A 204 5.47 -56.42 30.82
C CYS A 204 6.62 -55.41 30.71
N GLU A 205 6.65 -54.45 31.65
CA GLU A 205 7.51 -53.26 31.62
C GLU A 205 7.46 -52.55 30.25
N GLU A 206 8.50 -51.81 29.86
CA GLU A 206 8.34 -50.78 28.82
C GLU A 206 8.02 -51.31 27.40
N PHE A 207 8.37 -52.56 27.02
CA PHE A 207 8.29 -53.03 25.60
C PHE A 207 7.97 -54.52 25.36
N GLY A 208 7.42 -55.27 26.34
CA GLY A 208 7.04 -56.68 26.13
C GLY A 208 5.63 -56.89 25.54
N LEU A 209 5.45 -57.89 24.68
CA LEU A 209 4.13 -58.34 24.18
C LEU A 209 3.47 -59.27 25.20
N CYS A 210 2.19 -59.02 25.50
CA CYS A 210 1.37 -59.74 26.48
C CYS A 210 0.21 -60.48 25.78
N GLU A 211 0.05 -61.76 26.08
CA GLU A 211 -1.01 -62.63 25.57
C GLU A 211 -1.44 -63.57 26.72
N ASP A 212 -2.73 -63.84 26.88
CA ASP A 212 -3.29 -64.66 27.97
C ASP A 212 -2.77 -64.32 29.39
N ASN A 213 -2.65 -63.02 29.69
CA ASN A 213 -2.08 -62.47 30.95
C ASN A 213 -0.61 -62.85 31.24
N GLN A 214 0.14 -63.34 30.25
CA GLN A 214 1.56 -63.65 30.35
C GLN A 214 2.38 -62.86 29.31
N CYS A 215 3.62 -62.51 29.65
CA CYS A 215 4.52 -61.82 28.72
C CYS A 215 5.20 -62.86 27.83
N VAL A 216 4.90 -62.85 26.54
CA VAL A 216 5.28 -63.93 25.60
C VAL A 216 6.48 -63.58 24.71
N ALA A 217 6.67 -62.30 24.35
CA ALA A 217 7.72 -61.90 23.42
C ALA A 217 8.37 -60.53 23.72
N CYS A 218 9.58 -60.35 23.16
CA CYS A 218 10.42 -59.15 23.22
C CYS A 218 10.84 -58.70 21.81
N PRO A 219 10.72 -57.41 21.45
CA PRO A 219 11.11 -56.90 20.14
C PRO A 219 12.64 -56.73 20.00
N SER A 220 13.16 -57.06 18.81
CA SER A 220 14.56 -56.88 18.41
C SER A 220 14.68 -56.34 16.98
N GLU A 221 15.88 -55.92 16.57
CA GLU A 221 16.18 -55.45 15.20
C GLU A 221 15.91 -56.49 14.10
N MET A 222 15.74 -57.77 14.46
CA MET A 222 15.50 -58.89 13.53
C MET A 222 14.09 -59.51 13.70
N GLY A 223 13.21 -58.94 14.53
CA GLY A 223 11.87 -59.46 14.83
C GLY A 223 11.64 -59.77 16.31
N LEU A 224 10.59 -60.54 16.61
CA LEU A 224 10.22 -60.93 17.98
C LEU A 224 11.05 -62.12 18.48
N LEU A 225 11.52 -62.03 19.73
CA LEU A 225 12.24 -63.08 20.47
C LEU A 225 11.43 -63.50 21.70
N GLY A 226 11.72 -64.68 22.26
CA GLY A 226 11.09 -65.13 23.51
C GLY A 226 11.33 -64.16 24.68
N TRP A 227 10.33 -63.96 25.52
CA TRP A 227 10.38 -62.99 26.62
C TRP A 227 11.48 -63.28 27.65
N SER A 228 12.08 -62.21 28.20
CA SER A 228 12.95 -62.30 29.38
C SER A 228 12.89 -61.03 30.24
N LYS A 229 13.31 -61.12 31.51
CA LYS A 229 13.38 -59.98 32.44
C LYS A 229 14.39 -58.88 32.07
N ALA A 230 15.16 -59.04 30.99
CA ALA A 230 16.11 -58.03 30.50
C ALA A 230 15.57 -57.22 29.30
N CYS A 231 14.30 -57.40 28.95
CA CYS A 231 13.64 -56.76 27.80
C CYS A 231 13.69 -55.22 27.90
N ARG A 232 14.38 -54.56 26.96
CA ARG A 232 14.47 -53.09 26.87
C ARG A 232 14.56 -52.63 25.41
N PRO A 233 14.05 -51.43 25.08
CA PRO A 233 14.17 -50.89 23.74
C PRO A 233 15.60 -50.42 23.51
N LYS A 234 16.06 -50.48 22.26
CA LYS A 234 17.28 -49.77 21.87
C LYS A 234 16.91 -48.32 21.53
N LYS A 235 17.49 -47.35 22.23
CA LYS A 235 17.23 -45.92 21.99
C LYS A 235 17.73 -45.53 20.59
N LEU A 236 16.80 -45.24 19.66
CA LEU A 236 17.15 -44.70 18.35
C LEU A 236 17.89 -43.37 18.53
N ARG A 237 19.10 -43.27 17.95
CA ARG A 237 19.85 -42.00 17.94
C ARG A 237 19.16 -41.02 17.01
N ARG A 238 18.95 -39.80 17.52
CA ARG A 238 18.48 -38.66 16.73
C ARG A 238 19.66 -38.10 15.94
N GLU A 239 19.90 -38.63 14.75
CA GLU A 239 20.94 -38.11 13.86
C GLU A 239 20.49 -36.80 13.20
N GLU A 240 21.28 -35.76 13.41
CA GLU A 240 21.17 -34.49 12.72
C GLU A 240 21.57 -34.67 11.25
N ARG A 241 20.69 -34.30 10.31
CA ARG A 241 21.07 -34.11 8.90
C ARG A 241 20.97 -32.64 8.52
N GLY A 242 21.99 -31.88 8.87
CA GLY A 242 22.32 -30.67 8.13
C GLY A 242 22.96 -31.07 6.80
N PHE A 243 22.48 -30.51 5.69
CA PHE A 243 23.16 -30.65 4.40
C PHE A 243 24.26 -29.60 4.27
N LEU A 244 25.52 -30.06 4.17
CA LEU A 244 26.61 -29.27 3.59
C LEU A 244 27.39 -30.14 2.60
N VAL A 245 27.67 -29.55 1.45
CA VAL A 245 28.51 -30.12 0.39
C VAL A 245 29.97 -29.92 0.79
N GLN A 246 30.81 -30.96 0.78
CA GLN A 246 31.87 -31.17 -0.22
C GLN A 246 32.93 -32.23 0.21
N SER A 247 33.52 -32.88 -0.81
CA SER A 247 34.85 -33.52 -0.84
C SER A 247 35.06 -34.92 -0.23
N HIS A 248 35.81 -35.71 -1.00
CA HIS A 248 36.34 -37.05 -0.67
C HIS A 248 37.41 -37.02 0.43
N ASP A 249 37.54 -38.16 1.12
CA ASP A 249 38.66 -38.52 2.01
C ASP A 249 39.97 -38.79 1.25
N GLY A 250 41.12 -38.54 1.90
CA GLY A 250 42.42 -38.48 1.20
C GLY A 250 43.73 -38.60 2.02
N HIS A 251 43.70 -39.14 3.24
CA HIS A 251 44.85 -39.79 3.93
C HIS A 251 46.08 -38.99 4.48
N PHE A 252 46.56 -39.45 5.65
CA PHE A 252 47.90 -39.33 6.30
C PHE A 252 48.34 -38.05 7.08
N ARG A 253 48.48 -38.24 8.42
CA ARG A 253 49.60 -37.89 9.36
C ARG A 253 50.25 -36.49 9.25
N THR A 254 50.39 -35.68 10.31
CA THR A 254 51.11 -35.94 11.61
C THR A 254 50.85 -34.80 12.64
N GLN A 255 51.06 -35.09 13.96
CA GLN A 255 51.55 -34.21 15.08
C GLN A 255 51.10 -32.72 15.20
N SER A 256 50.96 -32.08 16.37
CA SER A 256 50.99 -32.47 17.81
C SER A 256 50.58 -31.25 18.65
N SER A 257 49.90 -31.48 19.79
CA SER A 257 49.94 -30.70 21.06
C SER A 257 49.76 -29.16 21.11
N MET A 258 48.79 -28.75 21.96
CA MET A 258 48.87 -27.64 22.96
C MET A 258 48.90 -26.17 22.47
N ASP A 259 48.32 -25.17 23.16
CA ASP A 259 47.25 -25.16 24.19
C ASP A 259 46.71 -23.72 24.36
N LEU A 260 45.55 -23.57 25.03
CA LEU A 260 45.11 -22.52 26.00
C LEU A 260 45.70 -21.08 25.91
N THR A 261 45.01 -19.94 26.15
CA THR A 261 43.65 -19.58 26.63
C THR A 261 43.44 -18.04 26.60
N THR A 262 42.18 -17.58 26.69
CA THR A 262 41.60 -16.38 27.39
C THR A 262 42.47 -15.14 27.78
N ARG A 263 41.97 -13.91 27.99
CA ARG A 263 40.62 -13.44 28.42
C ARG A 263 40.44 -11.91 28.19
N GLN A 264 39.20 -11.45 28.38
CA GLN A 264 38.74 -10.04 28.33
C GLN A 264 39.37 -9.12 29.42
N ARG A 265 39.37 -7.79 29.21
CA ARG A 265 38.60 -6.81 30.03
C ARG A 265 38.58 -5.36 29.48
N ARG A 266 37.72 -4.52 30.07
CA ARG A 266 37.37 -3.12 29.71
C ARG A 266 38.03 -2.08 30.69
N PRO A 267 37.87 -0.74 30.52
CA PRO A 267 38.95 0.24 30.70
C PRO A 267 38.81 1.18 31.92
N LEU A 268 39.79 2.09 32.11
CA LEU A 268 39.62 3.40 32.78
C LEU A 268 40.74 4.41 32.44
N LEU A 269 40.68 5.63 33.00
CA LEU A 269 41.24 6.91 32.53
C LEU A 269 42.51 7.43 33.27
N SER A 270 43.03 8.57 32.74
CA SER A 270 43.78 9.69 33.36
C SER A 270 45.33 9.69 33.48
N ASP A 271 45.95 10.67 32.77
CA ASP A 271 46.96 11.70 33.17
C ASP A 271 48.28 11.28 33.87
N SER A 272 49.50 11.73 33.53
CA SER A 272 50.00 13.10 33.18
C SER A 272 51.54 13.15 32.99
N SER A 273 52.07 14.20 32.32
CA SER A 273 53.49 14.71 32.35
C SER A 273 54.62 13.82 31.74
N SER A 274 55.80 14.25 31.25
CA SER A 274 56.54 15.55 31.09
C SER A 274 57.83 15.30 30.24
N SER A 275 58.63 16.25 29.68
CA SER A 275 58.45 17.65 29.20
C SER A 275 59.77 18.23 28.61
N SER A 276 59.78 18.93 27.46
CA SER A 276 60.88 19.83 27.00
C SER A 276 60.36 20.94 26.06
N ALA A 277 60.37 22.22 26.47
CA ALA A 277 61.36 23.27 26.16
C ALA A 277 61.35 23.70 24.66
N THR A 278 61.19 24.98 24.23
CA THR A 278 61.61 26.30 24.78
C THR A 278 60.62 27.47 24.50
N LYS A 279 60.97 28.71 24.91
CA LYS A 279 60.22 30.02 24.86
C LYS A 279 61.23 31.15 24.50
N PRO A 280 60.89 32.48 24.45
CA PRO A 280 59.76 33.22 23.80
C PRO A 280 60.21 34.56 23.12
N TYR A 281 59.33 35.31 22.41
CA TYR A 281 59.30 36.80 22.21
C TYR A 281 58.18 37.19 21.19
N SER A 282 57.69 38.44 21.00
CA SER A 282 57.07 39.44 21.91
C SER A 282 55.99 40.25 21.12
N LYS A 283 55.12 41.03 21.80
CA LYS A 283 54.06 41.88 21.17
C LYS A 283 54.58 43.19 20.57
N THR A 284 53.88 43.72 19.55
CA THR A 284 53.40 45.14 19.46
C THR A 284 52.27 45.30 18.42
N ASP A 285 51.38 46.28 18.61
CA ASP A 285 50.22 46.63 17.76
C ASP A 285 50.62 47.16 16.36
N LYS A 286 49.78 47.28 15.31
CA LYS A 286 48.44 47.92 15.20
C LYS A 286 47.73 47.48 13.87
N PRO A 287 46.62 48.09 13.36
CA PRO A 287 45.36 47.36 13.19
C PRO A 287 44.88 47.09 11.75
N GLY A 288 43.92 46.16 11.62
CA GLY A 288 42.82 46.28 10.64
C GLY A 288 42.91 45.44 9.36
N ARG A 289 42.22 44.29 9.33
CA ARG A 289 41.44 43.87 8.16
C ARG A 289 40.33 42.89 8.54
N SER A 290 39.08 43.29 8.34
CA SER A 290 37.90 42.44 8.48
C SER A 290 37.63 41.65 7.18
N ASN A 291 37.24 40.39 7.32
CA ASN A 291 36.19 39.66 6.57
C ASN A 291 36.56 38.18 6.33
N GLY A 292 35.59 37.27 6.51
CA GLY A 292 35.71 35.92 5.96
C GLY A 292 34.87 34.79 6.57
N GLY A 293 34.23 34.95 7.75
CA GLY A 293 33.66 33.81 8.50
C GLY A 293 32.18 33.45 8.24
N ASP A 294 31.26 34.41 8.37
CA ASP A 294 29.86 34.09 8.74
C ASP A 294 28.84 34.20 7.59
N ALA A 295 29.08 33.55 6.44
CA ALA A 295 28.23 33.70 5.25
C ALA A 295 27.47 32.44 4.76
N GLU A 296 27.77 31.22 5.21
CA GLU A 296 27.34 30.01 4.50
C GLU A 296 25.95 29.42 4.82
N ASP A 297 25.32 29.66 6.00
CA ASP A 297 24.08 28.92 6.39
C ASP A 297 22.75 29.71 6.27
N ARG A 298 22.60 30.50 5.19
CA ARG A 298 21.38 31.32 4.97
C ARG A 298 20.15 30.54 4.50
N GLY A 299 20.27 29.27 4.10
CA GLY A 299 19.17 28.46 3.56
C GLY A 299 18.67 27.33 4.47
N LEU A 300 17.64 26.60 4.05
CA LEU A 300 17.33 25.26 4.56
C LEU A 300 18.41 24.28 4.08
N ARG A 301 18.89 23.42 4.98
CA ARG A 301 19.79 22.30 4.65
C ARG A 301 18.97 21.20 3.97
N TRP A 302 19.58 20.43 3.06
CA TRP A 302 18.87 19.47 2.18
C TRP A 302 18.13 18.36 2.95
N PHE A 303 18.72 17.87 4.05
CA PHE A 303 18.22 16.72 4.82
C PHE A 303 16.77 16.85 5.31
N LEU A 304 16.39 17.98 5.94
CA LEU A 304 15.07 18.13 6.54
C LEU A 304 13.90 18.15 5.52
N PRO A 305 13.92 18.97 4.45
CA PRO A 305 12.90 18.90 3.41
C PRO A 305 12.92 17.57 2.66
N PHE A 306 14.10 16.96 2.44
CA PHE A 306 14.20 15.64 1.82
C PHE A 306 13.50 14.56 2.64
N MET A 307 13.83 14.42 3.93
CA MET A 307 13.22 13.41 4.80
C MET A 307 11.71 13.65 4.97
N ALA A 308 11.26 14.90 5.08
CA ALA A 308 9.84 15.23 5.15
C ALA A 308 9.09 14.82 3.88
N LEU A 309 9.63 15.14 2.69
CA LEU A 309 9.05 14.73 1.42
C LEU A 309 9.08 13.20 1.29
N CYS A 310 10.22 12.54 1.50
CA CYS A 310 10.33 11.07 1.44
C CYS A 310 9.30 10.35 2.32
N TYR A 311 9.02 10.85 3.53
CA TYR A 311 8.00 10.25 4.39
C TYR A 311 6.58 10.36 3.80
N LEU A 312 6.17 11.53 3.32
CA LEU A 312 4.84 11.70 2.69
C LEU A 312 4.74 11.01 1.31
N ARG A 313 5.86 10.93 0.56
CA ARG A 313 5.93 10.18 -0.70
C ARG A 313 5.90 8.66 -0.46
N TYR A 314 6.47 8.17 0.63
CA TYR A 314 6.34 6.78 1.08
C TYR A 314 4.88 6.46 1.45
N MET A 315 4.22 7.30 2.25
CA MET A 315 2.78 7.15 2.55
C MET A 315 1.94 7.13 1.26
N SER A 316 2.24 8.01 0.30
CA SER A 316 1.56 7.99 -0.99
C SER A 316 1.85 6.71 -1.77
N ALA A 317 3.08 6.20 -1.80
CA ALA A 317 3.41 5.00 -2.56
C ALA A 317 2.64 3.77 -2.05
N THR A 318 2.43 3.67 -0.73
CA THR A 318 1.74 2.55 -0.09
C THR A 318 0.21 2.68 -0.08
N SER A 319 -0.34 3.88 0.13
CA SER A 319 -1.79 4.08 0.33
C SER A 319 -2.54 4.83 -0.77
N ASN A 320 -1.87 5.33 -1.81
CA ASN A 320 -2.53 6.00 -2.93
C ASN A 320 -3.30 4.98 -3.78
N ILE A 321 -4.55 5.31 -4.13
CA ILE A 321 -5.34 4.53 -5.08
C ILE A 321 -4.80 4.73 -6.51
N ILE A 322 -5.46 4.12 -7.51
CA ILE A 322 -5.24 4.45 -8.92
C ILE A 322 -6.45 5.25 -9.38
N HIS A 323 -6.22 6.48 -9.84
CA HIS A 323 -7.29 7.45 -10.16
C HIS A 323 -7.75 7.38 -11.62
N ASP A 324 -6.96 6.73 -12.48
CA ASP A 324 -7.07 6.84 -13.94
C ASP A 324 -6.70 5.50 -14.59
N CYS A 325 -7.55 5.00 -15.50
CA CYS A 325 -7.33 3.72 -16.16
C CYS A 325 -6.18 3.75 -17.18
N ASP A 326 -5.80 4.93 -17.69
CA ASP A 326 -4.59 5.06 -18.51
C ASP A 326 -3.32 4.78 -17.68
N GLU A 327 -3.31 5.08 -16.38
CA GLU A 327 -2.18 4.72 -15.52
C GLU A 327 -1.93 3.20 -15.57
N VAL A 328 -3.02 2.43 -15.58
CA VAL A 328 -3.00 0.96 -15.67
C VAL A 328 -2.63 0.51 -17.08
N PHE A 329 -3.51 0.74 -18.06
CA PHE A 329 -3.44 0.08 -19.36
C PHE A 329 -2.36 0.65 -20.29
N ASN A 330 -1.90 1.88 -20.07
CA ASN A 330 -0.82 2.48 -20.85
C ASN A 330 0.55 2.48 -20.15
N TYR A 331 0.66 2.11 -18.85
CA TYR A 331 1.96 2.11 -18.16
C TYR A 331 2.20 0.89 -17.27
N TRP A 332 1.31 0.57 -16.32
CA TRP A 332 1.48 -0.63 -15.49
C TRP A 332 1.42 -1.92 -16.30
N GLU A 333 0.47 -2.05 -17.24
CA GLU A 333 0.30 -3.26 -18.05
C GLU A 333 1.42 -3.49 -19.08
N PRO A 334 1.89 -2.48 -19.84
CA PRO A 334 3.12 -2.62 -20.63
C PRO A 334 4.37 -2.94 -19.80
N LEU A 335 4.51 -2.37 -18.59
CA LEU A 335 5.62 -2.71 -17.70
C LEU A 335 5.52 -4.18 -17.22
N HIS A 336 4.32 -4.61 -16.82
CA HIS A 336 4.05 -6.00 -16.44
C HIS A 336 4.40 -6.96 -17.59
N TYR A 337 4.04 -6.62 -18.83
CA TYR A 337 4.41 -7.43 -19.99
C TYR A 337 5.92 -7.46 -20.26
N LEU A 338 6.66 -6.35 -20.07
CA LEU A 338 8.12 -6.38 -20.19
C LEU A 338 8.77 -7.29 -19.13
N LEU A 339 8.26 -7.29 -17.90
CA LEU A 339 8.80 -8.09 -16.79
C LEU A 339 8.37 -9.57 -16.85
N TYR A 340 7.07 -9.85 -17.02
CA TYR A 340 6.45 -11.17 -16.82
C TYR A 340 5.85 -11.80 -18.08
N LYS A 341 5.88 -11.12 -19.24
CA LYS A 341 5.32 -11.59 -20.54
C LYS A 341 3.80 -11.81 -20.57
N SER A 342 3.07 -11.24 -19.61
CA SER A 342 1.61 -11.18 -19.55
C SER A 342 1.13 -9.77 -19.22
N GLY A 343 -0.15 -9.47 -19.42
CA GLY A 343 -0.74 -8.14 -19.22
C GLY A 343 -1.38 -7.58 -20.49
N PHE A 344 -1.97 -6.39 -20.38
CA PHE A 344 -2.78 -5.75 -21.44
C PHE A 344 -2.04 -4.68 -22.25
N GLN A 345 -2.49 -4.47 -23.49
CA GLN A 345 -2.08 -3.38 -24.37
C GLN A 345 -3.32 -2.61 -24.88
N THR A 346 -3.14 -1.32 -25.11
CA THR A 346 -4.10 -0.46 -25.83
C THR A 346 -3.74 -0.38 -27.31
N TRP A 347 -4.63 0.21 -28.12
CA TRP A 347 -4.36 0.50 -29.53
C TRP A 347 -3.16 1.45 -29.73
N GLU A 348 -2.82 2.27 -28.74
CA GLU A 348 -1.69 3.20 -28.76
C GLU A 348 -0.34 2.47 -28.78
N TYR A 349 -0.30 1.23 -28.28
CA TYR A 349 0.84 0.31 -28.28
C TYR A 349 0.84 -0.68 -29.45
N SER A 350 -0.10 -0.59 -30.39
CA SER A 350 -0.06 -1.38 -31.64
C SER A 350 0.94 -0.77 -32.63
N SER A 351 1.75 -1.61 -33.29
CA SER A 351 2.85 -1.20 -34.20
C SER A 351 2.38 -0.37 -35.41
N ASN A 352 1.10 -0.45 -35.79
CA ASN A 352 0.54 0.43 -36.83
C ASN A 352 0.47 1.90 -36.39
N PHE A 353 0.07 2.14 -35.14
CA PHE A 353 -0.15 3.48 -34.59
C PHE A 353 1.06 4.03 -33.84
N ALA A 354 1.68 3.21 -32.98
CA ALA A 354 2.88 3.50 -32.21
C ALA A 354 2.87 4.93 -31.61
N LEU A 355 1.90 5.22 -30.73
CA LEU A 355 1.71 6.56 -30.13
C LEU A 355 2.41 6.74 -28.78
N ARG A 356 2.86 5.66 -28.15
CA ARG A 356 3.63 5.68 -26.90
C ARG A 356 5.04 5.13 -27.15
N SER A 357 6.07 5.68 -26.52
CA SER A 357 7.40 5.07 -26.59
C SER A 357 7.58 4.04 -25.49
N TYR A 358 8.13 2.88 -25.83
CA TYR A 358 8.62 1.93 -24.83
C TYR A 358 9.79 2.52 -24.01
N LEU A 359 10.49 3.56 -24.49
CA LEU A 359 11.60 4.20 -23.75
C LEU A 359 11.14 4.78 -22.39
N TYR A 360 9.89 5.25 -22.30
CA TYR A 360 9.34 5.70 -21.02
C TYR A 360 9.15 4.53 -20.03
N ILE A 361 8.72 3.37 -20.52
CA ILE A 361 8.58 2.15 -19.71
C ILE A 361 9.96 1.62 -19.29
N LEU A 362 10.94 1.59 -20.20
CA LEU A 362 12.33 1.19 -19.91
C LEU A 362 12.96 2.01 -18.77
N PHE A 363 12.66 3.31 -18.69
CA PHE A 363 13.16 4.15 -17.59
C PHE A 363 12.65 3.67 -16.22
N HIS A 364 11.43 3.14 -16.15
CA HIS A 364 10.83 2.63 -14.91
C HIS A 364 11.15 1.14 -14.68
N GLU A 365 11.47 0.40 -15.74
CA GLU A 365 12.06 -0.94 -15.69
C GLU A 365 13.41 -0.95 -14.94
N LEU A 366 14.13 0.19 -14.87
CA LEU A 366 15.31 0.38 -14.00
C LEU A 366 15.02 0.14 -12.51
N ALA A 367 13.78 0.35 -12.06
CA ALA A 367 13.32 -0.03 -10.72
C ALA A 367 12.63 -1.40 -10.72
N GLY A 368 11.85 -1.69 -11.77
CA GLY A 368 11.12 -2.96 -11.92
C GLY A 368 12.01 -4.20 -11.92
N ARG A 369 13.05 -4.27 -12.78
CA ARG A 369 13.91 -5.47 -12.88
C ARG A 369 14.68 -5.81 -11.61
N PRO A 370 15.34 -4.85 -10.92
CA PRO A 370 15.95 -5.14 -9.62
C PRO A 370 14.93 -5.60 -8.57
N ALA A 371 13.70 -5.07 -8.61
CA ALA A 371 12.64 -5.52 -7.72
C ALA A 371 12.19 -6.97 -8.02
N VAL A 372 12.02 -7.35 -9.29
CA VAL A 372 11.75 -8.76 -9.67
C VAL A 372 12.88 -9.68 -9.18
N TRP A 373 14.14 -9.28 -9.31
CA TRP A 373 15.27 -10.07 -8.81
C TRP A 373 15.28 -10.21 -7.27
N TRP A 374 14.73 -9.23 -6.55
CA TRP A 374 14.72 -9.22 -5.08
C TRP A 374 13.48 -9.87 -4.46
N PHE A 375 12.32 -9.76 -5.10
CA PHE A 375 11.03 -10.24 -4.60
C PHE A 375 10.50 -11.48 -5.33
N GLY A 376 11.12 -11.87 -6.44
CA GLY A 376 10.73 -13.03 -7.25
C GLY A 376 9.33 -12.86 -7.83
N ASP A 377 8.49 -13.86 -7.55
CA ASP A 377 7.13 -13.97 -8.09
C ASP A 377 6.09 -13.13 -7.30
N ASP A 378 6.51 -12.45 -6.22
CA ASP A 378 5.67 -11.46 -5.53
C ASP A 378 5.56 -10.16 -6.35
N LYS A 379 4.65 -10.22 -7.31
CA LYS A 379 4.30 -9.12 -8.23
C LYS A 379 3.81 -7.87 -7.48
N VAL A 380 3.10 -8.03 -6.37
CA VAL A 380 2.58 -6.91 -5.57
C VAL A 380 3.73 -6.10 -4.95
N LYS A 381 4.76 -6.75 -4.40
CA LYS A 381 5.97 -6.07 -3.91
C LYS A 381 6.72 -5.34 -5.03
N VAL A 382 6.77 -5.92 -6.24
CA VAL A 382 7.40 -5.26 -7.42
C VAL A 382 6.62 -4.00 -7.84
N PHE A 383 5.29 -4.03 -7.86
CA PHE A 383 4.44 -2.85 -8.11
C PHE A 383 4.75 -1.73 -7.11
N TYR A 384 4.77 -2.04 -5.80
CA TYR A 384 5.08 -1.05 -4.77
C TYR A 384 6.53 -0.53 -4.83
N ALA A 385 7.50 -1.35 -5.24
CA ALA A 385 8.88 -0.90 -5.45
C ALA A 385 8.99 0.17 -6.55
N VAL A 386 8.23 0.05 -7.64
CA VAL A 386 8.16 1.06 -8.70
C VAL A 386 7.48 2.35 -8.19
N ARG A 387 6.43 2.26 -7.37
CA ARG A 387 5.81 3.45 -6.74
C ARG A 387 6.74 4.15 -5.74
N LEU A 388 7.54 3.39 -5.00
CA LEU A 388 8.58 3.95 -4.11
C LEU A 388 9.67 4.67 -4.91
N PHE A 389 10.07 4.14 -6.07
CA PHE A 389 10.99 4.82 -6.98
C PHE A 389 10.42 6.15 -7.51
N LEU A 390 9.16 6.16 -7.97
CA LEU A 390 8.45 7.39 -8.38
C LEU A 390 8.42 8.42 -7.24
N GLY A 391 8.06 7.98 -6.03
CA GLY A 391 8.04 8.81 -4.83
C GLY A 391 9.42 9.39 -4.46
N LEU A 392 10.49 8.61 -4.63
CA LEU A 392 11.87 9.06 -4.41
C LEU A 392 12.29 10.12 -5.44
N VAL A 393 11.99 9.91 -6.73
CA VAL A 393 12.27 10.89 -7.80
C VAL A 393 11.53 12.19 -7.53
N SER A 394 10.25 12.11 -7.15
CA SER A 394 9.45 13.26 -6.70
C SER A 394 10.10 14.00 -5.52
N ALA A 395 10.46 13.28 -4.46
CA ALA A 395 11.08 13.87 -3.26
C ALA A 395 12.41 14.56 -3.58
N VAL A 396 13.25 13.98 -4.43
CA VAL A 396 14.51 14.61 -4.88
C VAL A 396 14.22 15.89 -5.67
N SER A 397 13.33 15.86 -6.67
CA SER A 397 13.03 17.03 -7.49
C SER A 397 12.42 18.19 -6.70
N ASP A 398 11.47 17.90 -5.81
CA ASP A 398 10.82 18.89 -4.97
C ASP A 398 11.79 19.44 -3.91
N THR A 399 12.70 18.62 -3.37
CA THR A 399 13.74 19.10 -2.45
C THR A 399 14.69 20.09 -3.14
N VAL A 400 15.09 19.83 -4.39
CA VAL A 400 15.94 20.77 -5.15
C VAL A 400 15.24 22.12 -5.32
N LEU A 401 13.95 22.12 -5.65
CA LEU A 401 13.13 23.34 -5.71
C LEU A 401 13.06 24.07 -4.36
N VAL A 402 12.72 23.36 -3.28
CA VAL A 402 12.59 23.93 -1.92
C VAL A 402 13.91 24.53 -1.41
N VAL A 403 15.04 23.84 -1.59
CA VAL A 403 16.35 24.35 -1.16
C VAL A 403 16.76 25.57 -2.00
N ALA A 404 16.48 25.58 -3.30
CA ALA A 404 16.77 26.73 -4.16
C ALA A 404 15.94 27.96 -3.78
N LEU A 405 14.62 27.79 -3.58
CA LEU A 405 13.73 28.82 -3.04
C LEU A 405 14.24 29.33 -1.68
N SER A 406 14.69 28.43 -0.81
CA SER A 406 15.17 28.82 0.52
C SER A 406 16.47 29.62 0.49
N ARG A 407 17.40 29.29 -0.40
CA ARG A 407 18.68 30.02 -0.52
C ARG A 407 18.49 31.37 -1.19
N LYS A 408 17.59 31.47 -2.17
CA LYS A 408 17.39 32.70 -2.95
C LYS A 408 16.39 33.69 -2.33
N TYR A 409 15.26 33.20 -1.79
CA TYR A 409 14.16 34.03 -1.31
C TYR A 409 13.88 33.91 0.20
N GLY A 410 14.60 33.02 0.89
CA GLY A 410 14.60 32.88 2.34
C GLY A 410 13.80 31.69 2.88
N LYS A 411 14.13 31.27 4.11
CA LYS A 411 13.62 30.02 4.71
C LYS A 411 12.09 29.97 4.83
N ARG A 412 11.39 31.11 5.03
CA ARG A 412 9.93 31.13 5.24
C ARG A 412 9.13 30.71 3.99
N LEU A 413 9.42 31.27 2.82
CA LEU A 413 8.78 30.88 1.55
C LEU A 413 8.92 29.37 1.32
N ALA A 414 10.14 28.86 1.52
CA ALA A 414 10.47 27.45 1.33
C ALA A 414 9.81 26.53 2.38
N THR A 415 9.65 26.97 3.63
CA THR A 415 8.90 26.24 4.66
C THR A 415 7.41 26.12 4.31
N TYR A 416 6.80 27.17 3.77
CA TYR A 416 5.40 27.11 3.31
C TYR A 416 5.27 26.22 2.06
N ALA A 417 6.22 26.30 1.12
CA ALA A 417 6.24 25.49 -0.08
C ALA A 417 6.38 23.99 0.24
N VAL A 418 7.36 23.60 1.07
CA VAL A 418 7.54 22.18 1.44
C VAL A 418 6.35 21.64 2.23
N ALA A 419 5.74 22.43 3.12
CA ALA A 419 4.55 22.01 3.85
C ALA A 419 3.38 21.67 2.91
N MET A 420 3.15 22.50 1.89
CA MET A 420 2.12 22.23 0.88
C MET A 420 2.50 21.09 -0.09
N LEU A 421 3.76 20.99 -0.52
CA LEU A 421 4.23 19.88 -1.37
C LEU A 421 4.08 18.51 -0.68
N CYS A 422 4.22 18.47 0.65
CA CYS A 422 4.00 17.29 1.47
C CYS A 422 2.52 16.94 1.67
N LEU A 423 1.66 17.92 2.00
CA LEU A 423 0.32 17.65 2.55
C LEU A 423 -0.86 18.09 1.65
N THR A 424 -0.63 18.75 0.51
CA THR A 424 -1.70 19.03 -0.44
C THR A 424 -2.14 17.76 -1.17
N SER A 425 -3.44 17.59 -1.36
CA SER A 425 -4.02 16.34 -1.88
C SER A 425 -3.58 16.06 -3.31
N GLY A 426 -3.53 17.10 -4.16
CA GLY A 426 -3.01 16.99 -5.52
C GLY A 426 -1.56 16.53 -5.58
N CYS A 427 -0.66 17.14 -4.79
CA CYS A 427 0.74 16.72 -4.75
C CYS A 427 0.91 15.32 -4.14
N PHE A 428 0.10 14.91 -3.16
CA PHE A 428 0.13 13.55 -2.62
C PHE A 428 -0.12 12.52 -3.72
N PHE A 429 -1.27 12.60 -4.40
CA PHE A 429 -1.66 11.62 -5.42
C PHE A 429 -0.79 11.66 -6.68
N ALA A 430 -0.50 12.85 -7.23
CA ALA A 430 0.31 12.97 -8.44
C ALA A 430 1.73 12.40 -8.29
N SER A 431 2.28 12.35 -7.07
CA SER A 431 3.68 12.02 -6.82
C SER A 431 4.07 10.54 -6.85
N THR A 432 3.09 9.64 -6.94
CA THR A 432 3.31 8.19 -7.02
C THR A 432 2.41 7.51 -8.07
N SER A 433 1.76 8.31 -8.91
CA SER A 433 1.10 7.86 -10.14
C SER A 433 2.13 7.61 -11.23
N PHE A 434 2.03 6.47 -11.90
CA PHE A 434 2.89 6.09 -13.02
C PHE A 434 2.43 6.75 -14.33
N LEU A 435 2.46 8.08 -14.38
CA LEU A 435 1.97 8.89 -15.52
C LEU A 435 3.04 9.84 -16.06
N PRO A 436 3.13 10.05 -17.39
CA PRO A 436 4.12 10.97 -17.97
C PRO A 436 3.88 12.43 -17.56
N SER A 437 2.67 12.78 -17.12
CA SER A 437 2.35 14.08 -16.53
C SER A 437 2.98 14.25 -15.13
N SER A 438 3.01 13.20 -14.31
CA SER A 438 3.80 13.14 -13.07
C SER A 438 5.30 13.21 -13.34
N PHE A 439 5.79 12.53 -14.38
CA PHE A 439 7.19 12.64 -14.78
C PHE A 439 7.56 14.07 -15.22
N SER A 440 6.69 14.72 -16.00
CA SER A 440 6.82 16.13 -16.39
C SER A 440 6.77 17.06 -15.18
N MET A 441 5.97 16.74 -14.15
CA MET A 441 5.94 17.45 -12.88
C MET A 441 7.31 17.42 -12.17
N TYR A 442 7.94 16.24 -12.06
CA TYR A 442 9.28 16.12 -11.45
C TYR A 442 10.32 16.94 -12.22
N ALA A 443 10.26 16.91 -13.55
CA ALA A 443 11.13 17.70 -14.40
C ALA A 443 10.88 19.22 -14.27
N ILE A 444 9.64 19.68 -14.09
CA ILE A 444 9.31 21.09 -13.80
C ILE A 444 9.85 21.53 -12.42
N SER A 445 9.68 20.72 -11.37
CA SER A 445 10.27 21.01 -10.05
C SER A 445 11.79 21.13 -10.14
N LEU A 446 12.44 20.13 -10.78
CA LEU A 446 13.89 20.07 -10.89
C LEU A 446 14.46 21.19 -11.77
N SER A 447 13.87 21.47 -12.94
CA SER A 447 14.33 22.55 -13.83
C SER A 447 14.15 23.93 -13.20
N SER A 448 13.06 24.15 -12.48
CA SER A 448 12.80 25.38 -11.71
C SER A 448 13.84 25.57 -10.60
N GLY A 449 14.14 24.53 -9.83
CA GLY A 449 15.19 24.57 -8.80
C GLY A 449 16.59 24.81 -9.39
N LEU A 450 16.92 24.19 -10.53
CA LEU A 450 18.18 24.41 -11.24
C LEU A 450 18.31 25.83 -11.80
N LEU A 451 17.22 26.42 -12.33
CA LEU A 451 17.18 27.83 -12.75
C LEU A 451 17.42 28.77 -11.56
N LEU A 452 16.83 28.50 -10.41
CA LEU A 452 17.04 29.28 -9.18
C LEU A 452 18.47 29.12 -8.60
N PHE A 453 19.17 28.03 -8.92
CA PHE A 453 20.62 27.86 -8.70
C PHE A 453 21.49 28.39 -9.85
N GLU A 454 20.92 29.12 -10.81
CA GLU A 454 21.61 29.66 -11.99
C GLU A 454 22.31 28.61 -12.88
N LYS A 455 21.92 27.34 -12.76
CA LYS A 455 22.41 26.22 -13.59
C LYS A 455 21.62 26.11 -14.89
N TYR A 456 21.59 27.20 -15.67
CA TYR A 456 20.77 27.37 -16.86
C TYR A 456 20.86 26.24 -17.89
N ALA A 457 22.07 25.70 -18.13
CA ALA A 457 22.26 24.57 -19.04
C ALA A 457 21.54 23.30 -18.56
N MET A 458 21.73 22.94 -17.28
CA MET A 458 21.05 21.79 -16.67
C MET A 458 19.54 21.97 -16.60
N ALA A 459 19.06 23.19 -16.34
CA ALA A 459 17.63 23.49 -16.34
C ALA A 459 17.00 23.24 -17.72
N VAL A 460 17.68 23.61 -18.82
CA VAL A 460 17.22 23.31 -20.18
C VAL A 460 17.30 21.81 -20.49
N ALA A 461 18.40 21.12 -20.14
CA ALA A 461 18.52 19.67 -20.34
C ALA A 461 17.40 18.88 -19.63
N VAL A 462 17.10 19.19 -18.37
CA VAL A 462 15.99 18.58 -17.62
C VAL A 462 14.63 18.92 -18.23
N SER A 463 14.47 20.14 -18.74
CA SER A 463 13.23 20.53 -19.45
C SER A 463 13.03 19.68 -20.71
N VAL A 464 14.07 19.50 -21.52
CA VAL A 464 14.05 18.63 -22.72
C VAL A 464 13.75 17.18 -22.35
N PHE A 465 14.34 16.67 -21.26
CA PHE A 465 14.08 15.32 -20.74
C PHE A 465 12.60 15.12 -20.32
N GLY A 466 12.02 16.09 -19.61
CA GLY A 466 10.60 16.09 -19.23
C GLY A 466 9.62 16.19 -20.40
N VAL A 467 10.01 16.88 -21.48
CA VAL A 467 9.20 16.98 -22.71
C VAL A 467 9.28 15.71 -23.57
N ILE A 468 10.47 15.19 -23.84
CA ILE A 468 10.64 14.07 -24.79
C ILE A 468 10.26 12.73 -24.17
N LEU A 469 10.67 12.46 -22.92
CA LEU A 469 10.33 11.19 -22.25
C LEU A 469 9.01 11.24 -21.48
N GLY A 470 8.69 12.40 -20.90
CA GLY A 470 7.42 12.60 -20.21
C GLY A 470 6.31 12.88 -21.22
N TRP A 471 5.98 14.16 -21.39
CA TRP A 471 4.81 14.54 -22.20
C TRP A 471 5.17 15.67 -23.19
N PRO A 472 5.16 15.43 -24.51
CA PRO A 472 5.60 16.41 -25.50
C PRO A 472 4.88 17.77 -25.43
N PHE A 473 3.58 17.76 -25.08
CA PHE A 473 2.78 18.97 -24.96
C PHE A 473 3.22 19.85 -23.77
N SER A 474 3.87 19.28 -22.75
CA SER A 474 4.39 20.02 -21.59
C SER A 474 5.45 21.06 -21.95
N ILE A 475 5.95 21.07 -23.19
CA ILE A 475 6.85 22.09 -23.72
C ILE A 475 6.37 23.52 -23.42
N LEU A 476 5.05 23.78 -23.47
CA LEU A 476 4.46 25.08 -23.15
C LEU A 476 4.68 25.50 -21.69
N ALA A 477 4.66 24.56 -20.76
CA ALA A 477 4.99 24.81 -19.36
C ALA A 477 6.50 25.04 -19.16
N PHE A 478 7.36 24.41 -19.94
CA PHE A 478 8.81 24.65 -19.86
C PHE A 478 9.27 25.95 -20.53
N LEU A 479 8.48 26.55 -21.43
CA LEU A 479 8.87 27.76 -22.18
C LEU A 479 9.45 28.90 -21.31
N PRO A 480 8.86 29.33 -20.18
CA PRO A 480 9.42 30.41 -19.37
C PRO A 480 10.81 30.11 -18.82
N VAL A 481 11.01 28.89 -18.32
CA VAL A 481 12.28 28.41 -17.75
C VAL A 481 13.36 28.33 -18.84
N VAL A 482 13.01 27.80 -20.02
CA VAL A 482 13.92 27.65 -21.15
C VAL A 482 14.29 29.01 -21.76
N ILE A 483 13.31 29.88 -22.03
CA ILE A 483 13.54 31.22 -22.59
C ILE A 483 14.41 32.06 -21.65
N TYR A 484 14.11 32.08 -20.34
CA TYR A 484 14.93 32.81 -19.38
C TYR A 484 16.37 32.27 -19.31
N SER A 485 16.54 30.94 -19.37
CA SER A 485 17.85 30.29 -19.38
C SER A 485 18.67 30.64 -20.65
N LEU A 486 18.03 30.67 -21.82
CA LEU A 486 18.65 31.11 -23.07
C LEU A 486 19.03 32.60 -23.05
N VAL A 487 18.16 33.47 -22.53
CA VAL A 487 18.46 34.91 -22.38
C VAL A 487 19.64 35.13 -21.42
N LYS A 488 19.79 34.33 -20.36
CA LYS A 488 20.89 34.45 -19.39
C LYS A 488 22.22 33.85 -19.85
N ARG A 489 22.22 32.68 -20.50
CA ARG A 489 23.43 31.94 -20.90
C ARG A 489 23.26 31.20 -22.24
N PHE A 490 22.91 31.92 -23.30
CA PHE A 490 22.56 31.36 -24.62
C PHE A 490 23.43 30.19 -25.08
N LYS A 491 24.75 30.36 -25.24
CA LYS A 491 25.64 29.30 -25.77
C LYS A 491 25.55 27.99 -24.98
N GLN A 492 25.62 28.06 -23.65
CA GLN A 492 25.59 26.87 -22.78
C GLN A 492 24.20 26.24 -22.74
N ALA A 493 23.15 27.05 -22.62
CA ALA A 493 21.77 26.58 -22.58
C ALA A 493 21.32 25.95 -23.92
N PHE A 494 21.67 26.57 -25.04
CA PHE A 494 21.35 26.10 -26.39
C PHE A 494 22.08 24.79 -26.72
N ILE A 495 23.40 24.71 -26.50
CA ILE A 495 24.17 23.48 -26.75
C ILE A 495 23.65 22.34 -25.88
N SER A 496 23.41 22.60 -24.59
CA SER A 496 22.87 21.59 -23.68
C SER A 496 21.49 21.10 -24.12
N GLY A 497 20.58 22.00 -24.52
CA GLY A 497 19.27 21.62 -25.05
C GLY A 497 19.37 20.83 -26.36
N ALA A 498 20.15 21.31 -27.33
CA ALA A 498 20.29 20.66 -28.64
C ALA A 498 20.88 19.25 -28.53
N LEU A 499 21.96 19.08 -27.74
CA LEU A 499 22.58 17.76 -27.54
C LEU A 499 21.63 16.80 -26.81
N THR A 500 20.93 17.26 -25.77
CA THR A 500 19.93 16.43 -25.07
C THR A 500 18.77 16.04 -26.00
N SER A 501 18.28 16.97 -26.83
CA SER A 501 17.20 16.68 -27.79
C SER A 501 17.61 15.66 -28.84
N ILE A 502 18.79 15.83 -29.46
CA ILE A 502 19.31 14.90 -30.48
C ILE A 502 19.49 13.50 -29.86
N PHE A 503 20.09 13.42 -28.68
CA PHE A 503 20.31 12.16 -27.98
C PHE A 503 18.99 11.45 -27.64
N LEU A 504 18.03 12.16 -27.01
CA LEU A 504 16.77 11.54 -26.58
C LEU A 504 15.84 11.19 -27.75
N LEU A 505 15.76 12.01 -28.80
CA LEU A 505 14.99 11.67 -29.99
C LEU A 505 15.62 10.49 -30.74
N GLY A 506 16.95 10.47 -30.88
CA GLY A 506 17.66 9.33 -31.46
C GLY A 506 17.42 8.05 -30.67
N LEU A 507 17.55 8.10 -29.34
CA LEU A 507 17.28 6.96 -28.46
C LEU A 507 15.81 6.51 -28.53
N SER A 508 14.85 7.44 -28.56
CA SER A 508 13.42 7.14 -28.70
C SER A 508 13.15 6.40 -30.01
N VAL A 509 13.67 6.88 -31.14
CA VAL A 509 13.48 6.23 -32.45
C VAL A 509 14.15 4.86 -32.52
N LEU A 510 15.32 4.67 -31.89
CA LEU A 510 16.00 3.37 -31.82
C LEU A 510 15.22 2.37 -30.96
N VAL A 511 14.66 2.80 -29.83
CA VAL A 511 13.81 1.95 -28.96
C VAL A 511 12.47 1.65 -29.62
N ASP A 512 11.83 2.65 -30.24
CA ASP A 512 10.59 2.47 -31.00
C ASP A 512 10.82 1.47 -32.15
N TYR A 513 11.92 1.57 -32.90
CA TYR A 513 12.31 0.57 -33.91
C TYR A 513 12.52 -0.82 -33.30
N TYR A 514 13.19 -0.93 -32.15
CA TYR A 514 13.43 -2.22 -31.51
C TYR A 514 12.14 -2.93 -31.08
N TYR A 515 11.17 -2.20 -30.52
CA TYR A 515 9.92 -2.79 -30.01
C TYR A 515 8.84 -2.95 -31.07
N TYR A 516 8.66 -1.98 -31.96
CA TYR A 516 7.64 -2.01 -33.03
C TYR A 516 8.10 -2.71 -34.30
N LYS A 517 9.41 -2.97 -34.45
CA LYS A 517 10.06 -3.53 -35.68
C LYS A 517 9.85 -2.68 -36.94
N ARG A 518 9.59 -1.39 -36.76
CA ARG A 518 9.31 -0.41 -37.81
C ARG A 518 9.99 0.90 -37.48
N TRP A 519 10.63 1.54 -38.45
CA TRP A 519 11.15 2.90 -38.27
C TRP A 519 9.99 3.87 -38.07
N THR A 520 9.87 4.39 -36.85
CA THR A 520 8.79 5.26 -36.42
C THR A 520 9.27 6.14 -35.28
N SER A 521 8.54 7.22 -34.99
CA SER A 521 8.80 8.08 -33.84
C SER A 521 7.48 8.33 -33.12
N SER A 522 7.28 7.65 -32.00
CA SER A 522 6.06 7.76 -31.20
C SER A 522 5.80 9.20 -30.73
N VAL A 523 6.85 9.93 -30.34
CA VAL A 523 6.79 11.37 -30.02
C VAL A 523 6.20 12.18 -31.18
N LEU A 524 6.64 11.91 -32.42
CA LEU A 524 6.10 12.61 -33.60
C LEU A 524 4.69 12.14 -33.96
N ASN A 525 4.40 10.84 -33.91
CA ASN A 525 3.08 10.29 -34.21
C ASN A 525 2.02 10.86 -33.25
N LEU A 526 2.35 10.94 -31.95
CA LEU A 526 1.48 11.52 -30.92
C LEU A 526 1.20 13.01 -31.16
N LEU A 527 2.20 13.78 -31.57
CA LEU A 527 2.03 15.18 -31.95
C LEU A 527 1.18 15.33 -33.22
N ILE A 528 1.43 14.52 -34.26
CA ILE A 528 0.64 14.54 -35.50
C ILE A 528 -0.82 14.19 -35.21
N TYR A 529 -1.09 13.12 -34.45
CA TYR A 529 -2.45 12.68 -34.11
C TYR A 529 -3.26 13.77 -33.39
N ASN A 530 -2.68 14.40 -32.37
CA ASN A 530 -3.39 15.40 -31.56
C ASN A 530 -3.44 16.81 -32.19
N VAL A 531 -2.43 17.21 -32.97
CA VAL A 531 -2.32 18.60 -33.50
C VAL A 531 -2.78 18.71 -34.95
N LEU A 532 -2.42 17.75 -35.81
CA LEU A 532 -2.74 17.79 -37.25
C LEU A 532 -3.92 16.89 -37.62
N GLY A 533 -4.13 15.79 -36.90
CA GLY A 533 -5.23 14.84 -37.10
C GLY A 533 -6.60 15.32 -36.61
N GLY A 534 -6.76 16.62 -36.30
CA GLY A 534 -8.00 17.18 -35.74
C GLY A 534 -8.28 16.83 -34.27
N GLY A 535 -7.44 15.99 -33.65
CA GLY A 535 -7.48 15.72 -32.21
C GLY A 535 -8.84 15.22 -31.71
N GLU A 536 -9.25 14.00 -32.13
CA GLU A 536 -10.50 13.34 -31.73
C GLU A 536 -10.57 12.98 -30.21
N SER A 537 -9.81 13.66 -29.35
CA SER A 537 -9.86 13.61 -27.88
C SER A 537 -11.27 13.72 -27.29
N HIS A 538 -12.19 14.40 -27.98
CA HIS A 538 -13.60 14.48 -27.59
C HIS A 538 -14.34 13.13 -27.63
N LEU A 539 -13.82 12.10 -28.31
CA LEU A 539 -14.30 10.71 -28.27
C LEU A 539 -14.19 10.09 -26.86
N TYR A 540 -13.35 10.65 -26.00
CA TYR A 540 -13.15 10.23 -24.62
C TYR A 540 -13.88 11.16 -23.63
N GLY A 541 -14.88 11.91 -24.11
CA GLY A 541 -15.71 12.82 -23.33
C GLY A 541 -15.20 14.27 -23.34
N THR A 542 -16.08 15.20 -22.99
CA THR A 542 -15.79 16.64 -22.90
C THR A 542 -16.30 17.21 -21.59
N GLU A 543 -15.63 18.25 -21.09
CA GLU A 543 -15.85 18.79 -19.75
C GLU A 543 -15.97 20.32 -19.74
N GLY A 544 -16.78 20.83 -18.81
CA GLY A 544 -17.17 22.24 -18.77
C GLY A 544 -16.00 23.19 -18.46
N ALA A 545 -16.18 24.49 -18.76
CA ALA A 545 -15.14 25.51 -18.52
C ALA A 545 -14.69 25.60 -17.06
N LEU A 546 -15.56 25.27 -16.10
CA LEU A 546 -15.25 25.28 -14.66
C LEU A 546 -14.54 24.02 -14.14
N PHE A 547 -14.28 23.02 -14.99
CA PHE A 547 -13.70 21.73 -14.57
C PHE A 547 -12.39 21.90 -13.80
N TYR A 548 -11.40 22.60 -14.37
CA TYR A 548 -10.11 22.80 -13.72
C TYR A 548 -10.15 23.71 -12.49
N ILE A 549 -11.15 24.61 -12.40
CA ILE A 549 -11.37 25.42 -11.18
C ILE A 549 -11.90 24.53 -10.05
N ARG A 550 -12.87 23.65 -10.34
CA ARG A 550 -13.38 22.66 -9.39
C ARG A 550 -12.29 21.66 -8.99
N ASN A 551 -11.50 21.19 -9.95
CA ASN A 551 -10.40 20.25 -9.71
C ASN A 551 -9.30 20.88 -8.83
N GLY A 552 -8.83 22.08 -9.19
CA GLY A 552 -7.84 22.83 -8.42
C GLY A 552 -8.33 23.13 -6.99
N PHE A 553 -9.59 23.55 -6.83
CA PHE A 553 -10.18 23.75 -5.51
C PHE A 553 -10.36 22.44 -4.73
N ASN A 554 -10.66 21.31 -5.37
CA ASN A 554 -10.67 20.04 -4.66
C ASN A 554 -9.26 19.71 -4.14
N ASN A 555 -8.25 19.71 -5.01
CA ASN A 555 -6.90 19.24 -4.67
C ASN A 555 -6.04 20.20 -3.83
N PHE A 556 -6.29 21.50 -3.92
CA PHE A 556 -5.52 22.55 -3.24
C PHE A 556 -6.40 23.58 -2.50
N ASN A 557 -7.73 23.41 -2.48
CA ASN A 557 -8.69 24.24 -1.73
C ASN A 557 -8.43 25.76 -1.84
N PHE A 558 -8.31 26.45 -0.71
CA PHE A 558 -8.01 27.89 -0.71
C PHE A 558 -6.59 28.19 -1.24
N GLY A 559 -5.67 27.22 -1.17
CA GLY A 559 -4.35 27.30 -1.80
C GLY A 559 -4.43 27.52 -3.31
N PHE A 560 -5.40 26.92 -4.02
CA PHE A 560 -5.61 27.16 -5.45
C PHE A 560 -6.02 28.62 -5.74
N ILE A 561 -6.94 29.15 -4.93
CA ILE A 561 -7.43 30.52 -5.06
C ILE A 561 -6.27 31.51 -4.81
N LEU A 562 -5.49 31.28 -3.75
CA LEU A 562 -4.29 32.09 -3.46
C LEU A 562 -3.25 31.97 -4.57
N ALA A 563 -3.04 30.78 -5.15
CA ALA A 563 -2.13 30.58 -6.27
C ALA A 563 -2.56 31.39 -7.50
N ILE A 564 -3.85 31.46 -7.83
CA ILE A 564 -4.35 32.29 -8.94
C ILE A 564 -4.15 33.79 -8.66
N LEU A 565 -4.42 34.25 -7.43
CA LEU A 565 -4.29 35.66 -7.02
C LEU A 565 -2.86 36.22 -7.11
N PHE A 566 -1.83 35.38 -7.24
CA PHE A 566 -0.43 35.83 -7.34
C PHE A 566 -0.18 36.85 -8.46
N VAL A 567 -0.81 36.75 -9.65
CA VAL A 567 -0.65 37.75 -10.72
C VAL A 567 -1.20 39.12 -10.30
N ALA A 568 -2.40 39.15 -9.70
CA ALA A 568 -3.00 40.41 -9.22
C ALA A 568 -2.16 41.05 -8.10
N LEU A 569 -1.54 40.23 -7.25
CA LEU A 569 -0.68 40.69 -6.15
C LEU A 569 0.79 40.88 -6.55
N TYR A 570 1.19 40.54 -7.77
CA TYR A 570 2.57 40.63 -8.25
C TYR A 570 3.21 42.02 -8.08
N PRO A 571 2.50 43.15 -8.30
CA PRO A 571 3.07 44.49 -8.06
C PRO A 571 3.50 44.76 -6.61
N VAL A 572 2.96 44.03 -5.63
CA VAL A 572 3.38 44.07 -4.23
C VAL A 572 4.47 43.04 -3.97
N ILE A 573 4.28 41.79 -4.44
CA ILE A 573 5.22 40.68 -4.26
C ILE A 573 6.61 40.99 -4.87
N ARG A 574 6.66 41.68 -6.01
CA ARG A 574 7.91 42.11 -6.67
C ARG A 574 8.73 43.15 -5.89
N ARG A 575 8.19 43.72 -4.80
CA ARG A 575 8.96 44.57 -3.88
C ARG A 575 9.98 43.76 -3.06
N LYS A 576 9.76 42.44 -2.96
CA LYS A 576 10.56 41.53 -2.13
C LYS A 576 11.30 40.46 -2.92
N TYR A 577 10.73 39.95 -4.02
CA TYR A 577 11.37 38.93 -4.86
C TYR A 577 11.60 39.43 -6.28
N ASP A 578 12.64 38.92 -6.93
CA ASP A 578 12.98 39.27 -8.31
C ASP A 578 12.08 38.58 -9.35
N HIS A 579 12.27 38.94 -10.62
CA HIS A 579 11.54 38.37 -11.76
C HIS A 579 11.72 36.84 -11.92
N GLY A 580 12.76 36.24 -11.35
CA GLY A 580 12.98 34.80 -11.39
C GLY A 580 11.90 34.00 -10.65
N LEU A 581 11.26 34.58 -9.62
CA LEU A 581 10.10 33.92 -8.99
C LEU A 581 8.88 33.92 -9.92
N LEU A 582 8.66 35.00 -10.68
CA LEU A 582 7.62 35.05 -11.70
C LEU A 582 7.88 34.03 -12.82
N VAL A 583 9.14 33.85 -13.23
CA VAL A 583 9.53 32.85 -14.26
C VAL A 583 9.29 31.42 -13.79
N VAL A 584 9.46 31.13 -12.50
CA VAL A 584 9.15 29.81 -11.93
C VAL A 584 7.64 29.57 -11.83
N ILE A 585 6.84 30.60 -11.54
CA ILE A 585 5.39 30.46 -11.36
C ILE A 585 4.60 30.60 -12.68
N SER A 586 5.08 31.35 -13.66
CA SER A 586 4.36 31.61 -14.93
C SER A 586 3.96 30.38 -15.76
N PRO A 587 4.68 29.23 -15.74
CA PRO A 587 4.20 27.99 -16.33
C PRO A 587 2.82 27.57 -15.86
N MET A 588 2.49 27.79 -14.58
CA MET A 588 1.19 27.47 -13.99
C MET A 588 0.04 28.14 -14.75
N TYR A 589 0.20 29.41 -15.12
CA TYR A 589 -0.83 30.19 -15.81
C TYR A 589 -0.91 29.85 -17.30
N ILE A 590 0.23 29.71 -17.97
CA ILE A 590 0.30 29.33 -19.39
C ILE A 590 -0.35 27.96 -19.59
N TRP A 591 -0.02 27.00 -18.72
CA TRP A 591 -0.54 25.65 -18.78
C TRP A 591 -2.02 25.57 -18.42
N LEU A 592 -2.45 26.22 -17.34
CA LEU A 592 -3.86 26.25 -16.94
C LEU A 592 -4.73 26.90 -18.02
N ALA A 593 -4.26 27.98 -18.66
CA ALA A 593 -4.97 28.60 -19.78
C ALA A 593 -5.05 27.65 -20.99
N PHE A 594 -3.92 27.09 -21.44
CA PHE A 594 -3.86 26.16 -22.58
C PHE A 594 -4.76 24.94 -22.39
N MET A 595 -4.71 24.31 -21.20
CA MET A 595 -5.53 23.14 -20.89
C MET A 595 -7.01 23.49 -20.76
N SER A 596 -7.36 24.64 -20.18
CA SER A 596 -8.76 25.07 -20.05
C SER A 596 -9.47 25.31 -21.38
N LEU A 597 -8.70 25.62 -22.44
CA LEU A 597 -9.22 25.77 -23.81
C LEU A 597 -9.53 24.43 -24.49
N GLN A 598 -8.99 23.30 -24.02
CA GLN A 598 -9.25 22.00 -24.62
C GLN A 598 -10.67 21.48 -24.26
N PRO A 599 -11.44 20.91 -25.20
CA PRO A 599 -12.77 20.36 -24.90
C PRO A 599 -12.72 19.18 -23.92
N HIS A 600 -11.79 18.25 -24.16
CA HIS A 600 -11.49 17.10 -23.30
C HIS A 600 -10.55 17.54 -22.16
N LYS A 601 -10.84 17.12 -20.93
CA LYS A 601 -10.14 17.57 -19.71
C LYS A 601 -10.09 16.45 -18.67
N GLU A 602 -8.93 16.28 -18.04
CA GLU A 602 -8.70 15.26 -17.02
C GLU A 602 -7.81 15.83 -15.90
N GLU A 603 -7.96 15.31 -14.68
CA GLU A 603 -7.20 15.77 -13.51
C GLU A 603 -5.68 15.67 -13.71
N ARG A 604 -5.21 14.54 -14.26
CA ARG A 604 -3.80 14.26 -14.51
C ARG A 604 -3.12 15.23 -15.48
N PHE A 605 -3.88 15.95 -16.31
CA PHE A 605 -3.29 16.95 -17.23
C PHE A 605 -2.74 18.17 -16.49
N LEU A 606 -3.20 18.46 -15.26
CA LEU A 606 -2.66 19.56 -14.45
C LEU A 606 -1.47 19.16 -13.56
N TYR A 607 -1.15 17.87 -13.43
CA TYR A 607 -0.03 17.39 -12.60
C TYR A 607 1.28 18.17 -12.84
N PRO A 608 1.69 18.52 -14.08
CA PRO A 608 2.96 19.22 -14.32
C PRO A 608 3.13 20.53 -13.53
N ILE A 609 2.03 21.22 -13.18
CA ILE A 609 2.07 22.53 -12.49
C ILE A 609 1.73 22.47 -10.99
N TYR A 610 1.44 21.30 -10.43
CA TYR A 610 1.08 21.13 -9.03
C TYR A 610 2.12 21.69 -8.02
N PRO A 611 3.44 21.52 -8.23
CA PRO A 611 4.46 22.14 -7.38
C PRO A 611 4.44 23.67 -7.46
N LEU A 612 4.11 24.22 -8.62
CA LEU A 612 4.08 25.66 -8.88
C LEU A 612 2.85 26.32 -8.25
N ILE A 613 1.72 25.61 -8.15
CA ILE A 613 0.56 26.01 -7.33
C ILE A 613 1.00 26.20 -5.88
N CYS A 614 1.76 25.24 -5.32
CA CYS A 614 2.28 25.32 -3.95
C CYS A 614 3.24 26.51 -3.76
N VAL A 615 4.15 26.76 -4.70
CA VAL A 615 5.07 27.92 -4.64
C VAL A 615 4.32 29.25 -4.76
N SER A 616 3.34 29.33 -5.67
CA SER A 616 2.51 30.52 -5.87
C SER A 616 1.68 30.88 -4.64
N ALA A 617 0.96 29.90 -4.08
CA ALA A 617 0.21 30.06 -2.83
C ALA A 617 1.12 30.47 -1.67
N SER A 618 2.33 29.88 -1.56
CA SER A 618 3.33 30.23 -0.53
C SER A 618 3.76 31.68 -0.63
N ALA A 619 4.02 32.16 -1.84
CA ALA A 619 4.42 33.54 -2.09
C ALA A 619 3.31 34.53 -1.74
N VAL A 620 2.04 34.20 -2.02
CA VAL A 620 0.90 35.01 -1.59
C VAL A 620 0.76 35.01 -0.07
N ILE A 621 0.72 33.85 0.59
CA ILE A 621 0.61 33.75 2.06
C ILE A 621 1.73 34.52 2.76
N GLU A 622 2.97 34.44 2.26
CA GLU A 622 4.07 35.19 2.87
C GLU A 622 3.89 36.73 2.73
N ASN A 623 3.23 37.24 1.69
CA ASN A 623 3.16 38.68 1.42
C ASN A 623 1.83 39.35 1.80
N ILE A 624 0.87 38.63 2.40
CA ILE A 624 -0.41 39.22 2.89
C ILE A 624 -0.20 40.51 3.72
N PRO A 625 0.72 40.59 4.71
CA PRO A 625 0.91 41.84 5.48
C PRO A 625 1.50 43.01 4.69
N GLU A 626 2.21 42.76 3.59
CA GLU A 626 2.75 43.83 2.74
C GLU A 626 1.66 44.51 1.90
N LEU A 627 0.46 43.92 1.80
CA LEU A 627 -0.75 44.56 1.24
C LEU A 627 -1.25 45.71 2.11
N PHE A 628 -1.06 45.60 3.42
CA PHE A 628 -1.56 46.54 4.44
C PHE A 628 -0.46 47.46 5.00
N ARG A 629 0.74 47.40 4.41
CA ARG A 629 1.88 48.22 4.79
C ARG A 629 1.89 49.50 3.98
N GLU A 630 1.55 50.60 4.63
CA GLU A 630 1.68 51.94 4.04
C GLU A 630 3.13 52.25 3.69
N LYS A 631 3.34 52.86 2.52
CA LYS A 631 4.67 53.11 1.95
C LYS A 631 5.53 54.10 2.76
N TYR A 632 4.92 54.87 3.65
CA TYR A 632 5.56 55.99 4.37
C TYR A 632 5.35 55.96 5.90
N SER A 633 4.67 54.96 6.46
CA SER A 633 4.47 54.86 7.92
C SER A 633 5.55 54.01 8.58
N SER A 634 6.18 54.54 9.62
CA SER A 634 7.12 53.82 10.49
C SER A 634 6.43 53.00 11.58
N ARG A 635 5.13 53.21 11.79
CA ARG A 635 4.35 52.58 12.86
C ARG A 635 3.68 51.32 12.32
N GLU A 636 3.97 50.16 12.90
CA GLU A 636 3.27 48.93 12.51
C GLU A 636 1.77 49.06 12.83
N SER A 637 0.93 49.01 11.80
CA SER A 637 -0.52 49.05 11.98
C SER A 637 -1.01 47.75 12.63
N LEU A 638 -2.08 47.84 13.42
CA LEU A 638 -2.73 46.67 14.04
C LEU A 638 -3.05 45.59 12.98
N LEU A 639 -3.44 46.02 11.78
CA LEU A 639 -3.77 45.17 10.63
C LEU A 639 -2.55 44.38 10.11
N VAL A 640 -1.36 45.00 10.05
CA VAL A 640 -0.09 44.31 9.72
C VAL A 640 0.26 43.28 10.79
N THR A 641 0.02 43.57 12.06
CA THR A 641 0.24 42.62 13.17
C THR A 641 -0.73 41.44 13.10
N ILE A 642 -2.04 41.68 12.95
CA ILE A 642 -3.06 40.63 12.79
C ILE A 642 -2.71 39.72 11.60
N THR A 643 -2.39 40.30 10.44
CA THR A 643 -2.10 39.52 9.23
C THR A 643 -0.80 38.71 9.32
N LYS A 644 0.20 39.15 10.12
CA LYS A 644 1.39 38.33 10.43
C LYS A 644 1.00 37.03 11.15
N TYR A 645 0.10 37.10 12.14
CA TYR A 645 -0.40 35.95 12.88
C TYR A 645 -1.41 35.10 12.08
N LEU A 646 -2.12 35.70 11.13
CA LEU A 646 -3.08 34.99 10.27
C LEU A 646 -2.40 34.05 9.25
N ARG A 647 -1.15 34.33 8.82
CA ARG A 647 -0.41 33.48 7.86
C ARG A 647 -0.39 31.98 8.22
N PRO A 648 0.08 31.55 9.41
CA PRO A 648 0.08 30.13 9.80
C PRO A 648 -1.34 29.55 9.93
N VAL A 649 -2.36 30.35 10.27
CA VAL A 649 -3.76 29.90 10.35
C VAL A 649 -4.30 29.57 8.95
N ILE A 650 -4.07 30.45 7.97
CA ILE A 650 -4.45 30.21 6.56
C ILE A 650 -3.77 28.95 6.04
N LEU A 651 -2.46 28.81 6.28
CA LEU A 651 -1.72 27.60 5.88
C LEU A 651 -2.27 26.36 6.58
N GLY A 652 -2.51 26.40 7.90
CA GLY A 652 -3.09 25.29 8.65
C GLY A 652 -4.43 24.82 8.09
N ILE A 653 -5.35 25.76 7.78
CA ILE A 653 -6.65 25.45 7.16
C ILE A 653 -6.47 24.73 5.80
N ILE A 654 -5.55 25.20 4.95
CA ILE A 654 -5.26 24.60 3.64
C ILE A 654 -4.75 23.16 3.78
N LEU A 655 -3.81 22.93 4.71
CA LEU A 655 -3.20 21.62 4.95
C LEU A 655 -4.21 20.65 5.57
N CYS A 656 -5.00 21.07 6.56
CA CYS A 656 -6.04 20.25 7.18
C CYS A 656 -7.13 19.85 6.17
N ALA A 657 -7.62 20.80 5.36
CA ALA A 657 -8.61 20.50 4.33
C ALA A 657 -8.05 19.59 3.21
N SER A 658 -6.77 19.73 2.88
CA SER A 658 -6.11 18.82 1.92
C SER A 658 -5.97 17.41 2.47
N HIS A 659 -5.52 17.25 3.72
CA HIS A 659 -5.38 15.95 4.35
C HIS A 659 -6.75 15.26 4.54
N SER A 660 -7.77 16.02 4.95
CA SER A 660 -9.17 15.59 5.00
C SER A 660 -9.68 15.06 3.65
N ARG A 661 -9.31 15.69 2.52
CA ARG A 661 -9.61 15.15 1.18
C ARG A 661 -8.85 13.85 0.89
N THR A 662 -7.54 13.82 1.15
CA THR A 662 -6.73 12.62 0.91
C THR A 662 -7.29 11.41 1.67
N PHE A 663 -7.63 11.59 2.95
CA PHE A 663 -8.23 10.55 3.79
C PHE A 663 -9.61 10.11 3.26
N SER A 664 -10.46 11.06 2.84
CA SER A 664 -11.78 10.76 2.23
C SER A 664 -11.69 9.93 0.97
N LEU A 665 -10.66 10.14 0.15
CA LEU A 665 -10.49 9.44 -1.12
C LEU A 665 -9.90 8.04 -0.92
N ILE A 666 -8.94 7.88 -0.02
CA ILE A 666 -8.37 6.56 0.31
C ILE A 666 -9.46 5.67 0.91
N ASN A 667 -10.11 6.11 2.00
CA ASN A 667 -11.15 5.31 2.68
C ASN A 667 -12.41 5.10 1.84
N GLY A 668 -12.72 6.02 0.91
CA GLY A 668 -13.90 5.90 0.06
C GLY A 668 -13.73 5.00 -1.16
N TYR A 669 -12.50 4.83 -1.67
CA TYR A 669 -12.26 4.29 -3.01
C TYR A 669 -11.04 3.35 -3.12
N SER A 670 -10.44 2.88 -2.01
CA SER A 670 -9.33 1.92 -2.02
C SER A 670 -9.73 0.50 -2.42
N ALA A 671 -11.00 0.12 -2.24
CA ALA A 671 -11.47 -1.25 -2.40
C ALA A 671 -11.03 -1.97 -3.70
N PRO A 672 -11.00 -1.35 -4.90
CA PRO A 672 -10.53 -2.02 -6.12
C PRO A 672 -9.05 -2.45 -6.08
N LEU A 673 -8.21 -1.78 -5.28
CA LEU A 673 -6.79 -2.14 -5.10
C LEU A 673 -6.61 -3.16 -3.98
N GLU A 674 -7.39 -3.06 -2.90
CA GLU A 674 -7.28 -3.93 -1.73
C GLU A 674 -7.94 -5.30 -1.96
N VAL A 675 -9.13 -5.34 -2.59
CA VAL A 675 -9.88 -6.58 -2.84
C VAL A 675 -9.07 -7.56 -3.70
N TYR A 676 -8.35 -7.11 -4.72
CA TYR A 676 -7.58 -8.02 -5.59
C TYR A 676 -6.42 -8.73 -4.85
N LYS A 677 -5.88 -8.14 -3.77
CA LYS A 677 -4.83 -8.80 -2.95
C LYS A 677 -5.33 -10.08 -2.27
N LEU A 678 -6.64 -10.20 -2.05
CA LEU A 678 -7.25 -11.41 -1.47
C LEU A 678 -7.19 -12.60 -2.42
N LEU A 679 -7.07 -12.40 -3.74
CA LEU A 679 -7.00 -13.49 -4.72
C LEU A 679 -5.83 -14.45 -4.45
N GLU A 680 -4.73 -13.99 -3.87
CA GLU A 680 -3.56 -14.82 -3.54
C GLU A 680 -3.89 -15.97 -2.57
N HIS A 681 -4.96 -15.83 -1.77
CA HIS A 681 -5.40 -16.82 -0.77
C HIS A 681 -6.41 -17.85 -1.33
N HIS A 682 -6.64 -17.88 -2.64
CA HIS A 682 -7.64 -18.73 -3.31
C HIS A 682 -7.03 -19.59 -4.44
N ASP A 683 -5.80 -20.05 -4.24
CA ASP A 683 -5.12 -21.01 -5.13
C ASP A 683 -5.84 -22.36 -5.24
N ASP A 684 -6.68 -22.68 -4.25
CA ASP A 684 -7.59 -23.82 -4.20
C ASP A 684 -8.63 -23.85 -5.36
N ALA A 685 -8.83 -22.73 -6.07
CA ALA A 685 -9.58 -22.70 -7.32
C ALA A 685 -8.89 -23.43 -8.49
N GLY A 686 -7.58 -23.70 -8.36
CA GLY A 686 -6.79 -24.48 -9.31
C GLY A 686 -6.26 -23.68 -10.51
N PRO A 687 -5.23 -24.23 -11.19
CA PRO A 687 -4.61 -23.60 -12.35
C PRO A 687 -5.55 -23.57 -13.54
N GLY A 688 -5.52 -22.48 -14.31
CA GLY A 688 -6.44 -22.28 -15.44
C GLY A 688 -7.69 -21.49 -15.07
N SER A 689 -7.73 -20.91 -13.87
CA SER A 689 -8.84 -20.09 -13.40
C SER A 689 -9.00 -18.82 -14.24
N VAL A 690 -10.24 -18.40 -14.51
CA VAL A 690 -10.54 -17.17 -15.28
C VAL A 690 -11.12 -16.11 -14.37
N LEU A 691 -10.50 -14.93 -14.34
CA LEU A 691 -10.98 -13.75 -13.64
C LEU A 691 -11.77 -12.85 -14.60
N CYS A 692 -13.06 -12.68 -14.34
CA CYS A 692 -13.93 -11.89 -15.18
C CYS A 692 -14.26 -10.54 -14.54
N VAL A 693 -14.19 -9.47 -15.34
CA VAL A 693 -14.48 -8.10 -14.91
C VAL A 693 -15.55 -7.48 -15.82
N GLY A 694 -16.59 -6.92 -15.20
CA GLY A 694 -17.68 -6.21 -15.89
C GLY A 694 -17.45 -4.69 -15.96
N SER A 695 -18.41 -3.92 -15.41
CA SER A 695 -18.38 -2.45 -15.39
C SER A 695 -17.12 -1.85 -14.78
N GLU A 696 -16.48 -2.59 -13.87
CA GLU A 696 -15.32 -2.15 -13.10
C GLU A 696 -13.98 -2.33 -13.85
N TRP A 697 -13.98 -2.62 -15.16
CA TRP A 697 -12.75 -2.71 -15.97
C TRP A 697 -11.87 -1.46 -15.86
N HIS A 698 -12.50 -0.28 -15.73
CA HIS A 698 -11.83 1.01 -15.57
C HIS A 698 -11.22 1.23 -14.17
N ARG A 699 -11.43 0.28 -13.23
CA ARG A 699 -10.84 0.23 -11.88
C ARG A 699 -9.99 -1.02 -11.65
N TYR A 700 -9.79 -1.84 -12.68
CA TYR A 700 -8.84 -2.96 -12.64
C TYR A 700 -7.48 -2.42 -12.19
N PRO A 701 -6.88 -2.91 -11.08
CA PRO A 701 -5.71 -2.27 -10.49
C PRO A 701 -4.45 -2.50 -11.32
N SER A 702 -4.15 -3.75 -11.66
CA SER A 702 -3.19 -4.22 -12.67
C SER A 702 -3.02 -5.74 -12.53
N SER A 703 -2.49 -6.39 -13.57
CA SER A 703 -2.02 -7.78 -13.58
C SER A 703 -0.95 -8.07 -12.50
N PHE A 704 -0.29 -7.05 -11.94
CA PHE A 704 0.54 -7.21 -10.74
C PHE A 704 -0.23 -7.74 -9.51
N PHE A 705 -1.57 -7.61 -9.49
CA PHE A 705 -2.45 -8.10 -8.42
C PHE A 705 -3.22 -9.37 -8.80
N VAL A 706 -2.83 -10.05 -9.88
CA VAL A 706 -3.48 -11.28 -10.36
C VAL A 706 -2.51 -12.46 -10.15
N PRO A 707 -2.81 -13.42 -9.25
CA PRO A 707 -1.96 -14.59 -9.02
C PRO A 707 -1.79 -15.50 -10.25
N ASP A 708 -0.70 -16.27 -10.31
CA ASP A 708 -0.34 -17.07 -11.49
C ASP A 708 -1.25 -18.28 -11.77
N PHE A 709 -2.05 -18.72 -10.81
CA PHE A 709 -3.06 -19.77 -11.05
C PHE A 709 -4.25 -19.26 -11.89
N ILE A 710 -4.45 -17.94 -11.95
CA ILE A 710 -5.42 -17.28 -12.83
C ILE A 710 -4.77 -17.09 -14.20
N SER A 711 -5.16 -17.92 -15.17
CA SER A 711 -4.54 -17.95 -16.50
C SER A 711 -5.00 -16.80 -17.40
N GLU A 712 -6.23 -16.32 -17.23
CA GLU A 712 -6.81 -15.25 -18.06
C GLU A 712 -7.64 -14.26 -17.24
N VAL A 713 -7.47 -12.98 -17.56
CA VAL A 713 -8.39 -11.90 -17.16
C VAL A 713 -9.24 -11.52 -18.37
N ARG A 714 -10.57 -11.52 -18.24
CA ARG A 714 -11.51 -11.32 -19.36
C ARG A 714 -12.61 -10.31 -19.06
N TRP A 715 -12.94 -9.50 -20.07
CA TRP A 715 -14.03 -8.53 -19.99
C TRP A 715 -15.39 -9.19 -20.30
N ILE A 716 -16.43 -8.85 -19.53
CA ILE A 716 -17.82 -9.25 -19.80
C ILE A 716 -18.55 -8.08 -20.45
N ASP A 717 -19.40 -8.33 -21.46
CA ASP A 717 -20.25 -7.28 -22.04
C ASP A 717 -21.17 -6.66 -20.98
N ASP A 718 -20.95 -5.37 -20.72
CA ASP A 718 -21.68 -4.52 -19.80
C ASP A 718 -22.49 -3.42 -20.50
N GLY A 719 -22.53 -3.44 -21.84
CA GLY A 719 -23.07 -2.37 -22.65
C GLY A 719 -22.03 -1.33 -23.08
N PHE A 720 -20.77 -1.41 -22.63
CA PHE A 720 -19.70 -0.51 -23.11
C PHE A 720 -19.43 -0.75 -24.60
N ARG A 721 -19.36 0.34 -25.38
CA ARG A 721 -19.14 0.29 -26.84
C ARG A 721 -17.87 1.01 -27.29
N GLY A 722 -17.05 1.45 -26.34
CA GLY A 722 -15.66 1.84 -26.59
C GLY A 722 -14.75 0.64 -26.83
N LEU A 723 -13.53 0.93 -27.29
CA LEU A 723 -12.49 -0.07 -27.52
C LEU A 723 -11.79 -0.42 -26.19
N LEU A 724 -11.89 -1.68 -25.76
CA LEU A 724 -11.22 -2.14 -24.55
C LEU A 724 -9.75 -2.54 -24.79
N PRO A 725 -8.89 -2.54 -23.75
CA PRO A 725 -7.56 -3.12 -23.79
C PRO A 725 -7.62 -4.63 -24.09
N PHE A 726 -6.65 -5.15 -24.84
CA PHE A 726 -6.51 -6.58 -25.14
C PHE A 726 -5.22 -7.13 -24.51
N PRO A 727 -5.14 -8.41 -24.12
CA PRO A 727 -3.89 -9.02 -23.70
C PRO A 727 -2.80 -8.87 -24.79
N PHE A 728 -1.56 -8.62 -24.38
CA PHE A 728 -0.42 -8.80 -25.26
C PHE A 728 -0.34 -10.26 -25.71
N ASN A 729 -0.13 -10.49 -27.01
CA ASN A 729 -0.04 -11.84 -27.56
C ASN A 729 1.32 -12.09 -28.22
N SER A 730 2.16 -12.88 -27.56
CA SER A 730 3.48 -13.27 -28.04
C SER A 730 3.44 -14.00 -29.39
N THR A 731 2.39 -14.77 -29.70
CA THR A 731 2.27 -15.49 -30.99
C THR A 731 1.96 -14.56 -32.15
N LEU A 732 1.38 -13.38 -31.88
CA LEU A 732 1.17 -12.30 -32.87
C LEU A 732 2.36 -11.33 -32.96
N GLY A 733 3.48 -11.62 -32.29
CA GLY A 733 4.68 -10.79 -32.27
C GLY A 733 4.82 -9.87 -31.05
N GLY A 734 3.96 -9.99 -30.04
CA GLY A 734 4.08 -9.23 -28.79
C GLY A 734 4.02 -7.71 -29.03
N THR A 735 5.07 -6.98 -28.66
CA THR A 735 5.17 -5.52 -28.86
C THR A 735 5.22 -5.09 -30.33
N ALA A 736 5.60 -6.00 -31.22
CA ALA A 736 5.65 -5.75 -32.67
C ALA A 736 4.31 -6.02 -33.36
N ALA A 737 3.32 -6.55 -32.64
CA ALA A 737 2.03 -6.89 -33.20
C ALA A 737 1.29 -5.65 -33.71
N SER A 738 0.50 -5.86 -34.77
CA SER A 738 -0.53 -4.91 -35.21
C SER A 738 -1.87 -5.64 -35.36
N PRO A 739 -2.54 -6.00 -34.24
CA PRO A 739 -3.80 -6.74 -34.32
C PRO A 739 -4.89 -5.95 -35.05
N PRO A 740 -5.70 -6.60 -35.92
CA PRO A 740 -6.70 -5.93 -36.74
C PRO A 740 -7.92 -5.40 -35.96
N TYR A 741 -8.10 -5.84 -34.71
CA TYR A 741 -9.18 -5.38 -33.84
C TYR A 741 -8.94 -3.98 -33.23
N PHE A 742 -7.73 -3.43 -33.30
CA PHE A 742 -7.43 -2.09 -32.81
C PHE A 742 -7.73 -1.00 -33.86
N ASN A 743 -8.32 0.10 -33.41
CA ASN A 743 -8.67 1.25 -34.25
C ASN A 743 -8.47 2.56 -33.48
N ASN A 744 -8.28 3.66 -34.21
CA ASN A 744 -8.08 5.01 -33.66
C ASN A 744 -9.38 5.78 -33.39
N LYS A 745 -10.54 5.12 -33.46
CA LYS A 745 -11.89 5.74 -33.37
C LYS A 745 -12.64 5.35 -32.10
N ASN A 746 -11.97 4.71 -31.14
CA ASN A 746 -12.58 4.18 -29.91
C ASN A 746 -13.81 3.29 -30.18
N GLN A 747 -13.78 2.46 -31.23
CA GLN A 747 -14.90 1.56 -31.57
C GLN A 747 -14.67 0.17 -30.99
N ALA A 748 -15.64 -0.38 -30.27
CA ALA A 748 -15.58 -1.74 -29.72
C ALA A 748 -15.26 -2.81 -30.78
N SER A 749 -14.41 -3.76 -30.41
CA SER A 749 -14.17 -4.98 -31.19
C SER A 749 -15.16 -6.07 -30.81
N LYS A 750 -15.57 -6.90 -31.78
CA LYS A 750 -16.40 -8.09 -31.56
C LYS A 750 -15.71 -9.18 -30.71
N GLU A 751 -14.40 -9.07 -30.52
CA GLU A 751 -13.56 -10.04 -29.81
C GLU A 751 -13.25 -9.62 -28.36
N GLN A 752 -13.60 -8.39 -27.95
CA GLN A 752 -13.18 -7.84 -26.66
C GLN A 752 -13.91 -8.46 -25.46
N PHE A 753 -15.08 -9.05 -25.68
CA PHE A 753 -15.91 -9.63 -24.63
C PHE A 753 -15.87 -11.17 -24.63
N LEU A 754 -15.95 -11.74 -23.43
CA LEU A 754 -16.12 -13.17 -23.22
C LEU A 754 -17.51 -13.62 -23.69
N LYS A 755 -17.56 -14.69 -24.50
CA LYS A 755 -18.81 -15.19 -25.11
C LYS A 755 -19.67 -16.03 -24.17
N ASN A 756 -19.06 -16.81 -23.27
CA ASN A 756 -19.77 -17.61 -22.28
C ASN A 756 -19.30 -17.21 -20.88
N ILE A 757 -20.20 -16.64 -20.08
CA ILE A 757 -19.91 -16.24 -18.70
C ILE A 757 -19.74 -17.45 -17.75
N GLU A 758 -20.18 -18.65 -18.15
CA GLU A 758 -20.01 -19.89 -17.38
C GLU A 758 -18.54 -20.29 -17.21
N THR A 759 -17.62 -19.81 -18.07
CA THR A 759 -16.18 -20.10 -17.91
C THR A 759 -15.49 -19.22 -16.88
N CYS A 760 -16.18 -18.21 -16.30
CA CYS A 760 -15.62 -17.37 -15.25
C CYS A 760 -15.53 -18.14 -13.93
N THR A 761 -14.31 -18.36 -13.41
CA THR A 761 -14.09 -18.89 -12.05
C THR A 761 -14.32 -17.81 -11.00
N PHE A 762 -13.84 -16.60 -11.28
CA PHE A 762 -14.02 -15.43 -10.43
C PHE A 762 -14.72 -14.30 -11.19
N LEU A 763 -15.49 -13.48 -10.48
CA LEU A 763 -16.22 -12.34 -11.01
C LEU A 763 -16.04 -11.13 -10.08
N ILE A 764 -15.62 -10.00 -10.66
CA ILE A 764 -15.53 -8.70 -10.00
C ILE A 764 -16.80 -7.90 -10.28
N GLU A 765 -17.48 -7.46 -9.22
CA GLU A 765 -18.72 -6.66 -9.31
C GLU A 765 -18.73 -5.56 -8.25
N LEU A 766 -19.23 -4.37 -8.62
CA LEU A 766 -19.55 -3.28 -7.69
C LEU A 766 -21.06 -3.24 -7.43
N GLN A 767 -21.47 -3.64 -6.23
CA GLN A 767 -22.86 -3.69 -5.79
C GLN A 767 -23.27 -2.36 -5.14
N LEU A 768 -23.88 -1.47 -5.92
CA LEU A 768 -24.50 -0.24 -5.43
C LEU A 768 -26.02 -0.41 -5.26
N SER A 769 -26.63 0.43 -4.42
CA SER A 769 -28.10 0.51 -4.29
C SER A 769 -28.73 1.10 -5.57
N ARG A 770 -29.02 0.25 -6.55
CA ARG A 770 -29.62 0.60 -7.85
C ARG A 770 -30.83 -0.32 -8.13
N PRO A 771 -31.80 0.09 -8.97
CA PRO A 771 -33.03 -0.66 -9.22
C PRO A 771 -32.85 -1.88 -10.14
N TYR A 772 -31.63 -2.17 -10.58
CA TYR A 772 -31.30 -3.29 -11.46
C TYR A 772 -30.50 -4.35 -10.68
N PRO A 773 -30.70 -5.66 -10.93
CA PRO A 773 -29.89 -6.70 -10.30
C PRO A 773 -28.43 -6.61 -10.74
N TYR A 774 -27.53 -6.73 -9.78
CA TYR A 774 -26.09 -6.87 -10.02
C TYR A 774 -25.75 -8.31 -10.46
N ARG A 775 -24.62 -8.51 -11.14
CA ARG A 775 -24.19 -9.84 -11.58
C ARG A 775 -23.77 -10.68 -10.38
N GLY A 776 -24.03 -11.98 -10.47
CA GLY A 776 -23.78 -12.90 -9.38
C GLY A 776 -24.59 -12.61 -8.11
N SER A 777 -25.77 -11.98 -8.25
CA SER A 777 -26.79 -11.93 -7.21
C SER A 777 -27.43 -13.29 -6.91
N ASP A 778 -27.23 -14.27 -7.79
CA ASP A 778 -27.67 -15.65 -7.61
C ASP A 778 -26.65 -16.45 -6.78
N LEU A 779 -27.00 -16.65 -5.50
CA LEU A 779 -26.20 -17.41 -4.53
C LEU A 779 -26.13 -18.91 -4.84
N SER A 780 -26.93 -19.44 -5.78
CA SER A 780 -26.80 -20.83 -6.23
C SER A 780 -25.66 -21.02 -7.24
N THR A 781 -25.15 -19.93 -7.84
CA THR A 781 -24.03 -19.97 -8.78
C THR A 781 -22.80 -19.20 -8.32
N TRP A 782 -22.90 -18.32 -7.32
CA TRP A 782 -21.81 -17.47 -6.85
C TRP A 782 -21.73 -17.35 -5.33
N GLU A 783 -20.52 -17.50 -4.80
CA GLU A 783 -20.14 -17.29 -3.39
C GLU A 783 -19.28 -16.02 -3.27
N ALA A 784 -19.54 -15.16 -2.29
CA ALA A 784 -18.73 -13.97 -2.05
C ALA A 784 -17.52 -14.29 -1.16
N ILE A 785 -16.32 -14.31 -1.76
CA ILE A 785 -15.07 -14.62 -1.05
C ILE A 785 -14.35 -13.38 -0.50
N ALA A 786 -14.63 -12.20 -1.06
CA ALA A 786 -14.07 -10.93 -0.59
C ALA A 786 -15.09 -9.80 -0.75
N VAL A 787 -15.26 -8.95 0.28
CA VAL A 787 -16.20 -7.83 0.28
C VAL A 787 -15.57 -6.64 1.01
N LEU A 788 -15.39 -5.50 0.33
CA LEU A 788 -15.00 -4.24 0.97
C LEU A 788 -16.02 -3.12 0.71
N PRO A 789 -16.19 -2.16 1.65
CA PRO A 789 -17.06 -1.01 1.44
C PRO A 789 -16.51 -0.10 0.33
N TYR A 790 -17.42 0.46 -0.46
CA TYR A 790 -17.07 1.37 -1.55
C TYR A 790 -18.04 2.56 -1.58
N LEU A 791 -17.52 3.79 -1.60
CA LEU A 791 -18.33 4.99 -1.46
C LEU A 791 -19.11 5.29 -2.74
N ASP A 792 -20.44 5.33 -2.64
CA ASP A 792 -21.33 5.63 -3.74
C ASP A 792 -21.25 7.12 -4.10
N ARG A 793 -20.60 7.43 -5.21
CA ARG A 793 -20.44 8.81 -5.69
C ARG A 793 -21.78 9.51 -5.90
N GLU A 794 -22.80 8.82 -6.42
CA GLU A 794 -24.04 9.45 -6.89
C GLU A 794 -24.97 9.78 -5.72
N LEU A 795 -25.09 8.85 -4.76
CA LEU A 795 -25.95 9.02 -3.58
C LEU A 795 -25.25 9.81 -2.46
N SER A 796 -23.90 9.83 -2.40
CA SER A 796 -23.17 10.58 -1.38
C SER A 796 -23.08 12.09 -1.68
N PRO A 797 -23.40 12.98 -0.72
CA PRO A 797 -23.34 14.42 -0.92
C PRO A 797 -21.92 14.90 -1.24
N ALA A 798 -21.79 15.79 -2.23
CA ALA A 798 -20.51 16.25 -2.77
C ALA A 798 -19.51 16.76 -1.71
N LYS A 799 -19.99 17.38 -0.62
CA LYS A 799 -19.16 17.85 0.50
C LYS A 799 -18.52 16.70 1.27
N TYR A 800 -19.31 15.72 1.70
CA TYR A 800 -18.87 14.64 2.58
C TYR A 800 -18.09 13.55 1.81
N ARG A 801 -18.34 13.34 0.52
CA ARG A 801 -17.52 12.44 -0.31
C ARG A 801 -16.15 13.01 -0.70
N SER A 802 -15.99 14.34 -0.64
CA SER A 802 -14.76 15.03 -1.07
C SER A 802 -13.84 15.41 0.08
N PHE A 803 -14.35 15.46 1.32
CA PHE A 803 -13.63 15.88 2.52
C PHE A 803 -14.08 15.03 3.71
N PHE A 804 -13.13 14.38 4.38
CA PHE A 804 -13.36 13.62 5.59
C PHE A 804 -13.67 14.57 6.75
N ILE A 805 -14.85 14.42 7.33
CA ILE A 805 -15.29 15.13 8.53
C ILE A 805 -15.57 14.06 9.58
N PRO A 806 -14.81 13.99 10.68
CA PRO A 806 -14.96 12.96 11.71
C PRO A 806 -16.42 12.79 12.16
N TYR A 807 -16.82 11.53 12.36
CA TYR A 807 -18.18 11.05 12.67
C TYR A 807 -19.22 11.29 11.55
N LYS A 808 -19.23 12.47 10.91
CA LYS A 808 -20.20 12.82 9.85
C LYS A 808 -19.90 12.18 8.49
N TRP A 809 -18.66 11.77 8.23
CA TRP A 809 -18.28 11.15 6.96
C TRP A 809 -19.00 9.81 6.75
N GLN A 810 -18.98 8.94 7.77
CA GLN A 810 -19.69 7.66 7.72
C GLN A 810 -21.21 7.86 7.74
N GLU A 811 -21.71 8.78 8.57
CA GLU A 811 -23.13 9.06 8.76
C GLU A 811 -23.82 9.67 7.52
N LYS A 812 -23.08 10.46 6.70
CA LYS A 812 -23.64 11.24 5.59
C LYS A 812 -23.31 10.73 4.20
N ASN A 813 -22.36 9.80 4.06
CA ASN A 813 -22.08 9.15 2.79
C ASN A 813 -22.85 7.82 2.70
N VAL A 814 -23.12 7.39 1.47
CA VAL A 814 -23.74 6.10 1.16
C VAL A 814 -22.66 5.18 0.61
N PHE A 815 -22.67 3.92 1.04
CA PHE A 815 -21.69 2.91 0.64
C PHE A 815 -22.38 1.73 -0.04
N GLY A 816 -21.81 1.29 -1.16
CA GLY A 816 -22.03 -0.04 -1.72
C GLY A 816 -20.91 -1.00 -1.32
N LYS A 817 -20.85 -2.14 -2.01
CA LYS A 817 -19.86 -3.20 -1.78
C LYS A 817 -19.08 -3.48 -3.05
N TYR A 818 -17.75 -3.49 -2.97
CA TYR A 818 -16.88 -4.03 -4.03
C TYR A 818 -16.56 -5.49 -3.69
N VAL A 819 -16.82 -6.42 -4.59
CA VAL A 819 -16.90 -7.86 -4.27
C VAL A 819 -16.11 -8.69 -5.28
N ILE A 820 -15.34 -9.68 -4.78
CA ILE A 820 -14.97 -10.87 -5.58
C ILE A 820 -15.98 -11.97 -5.26
N LEU A 821 -16.60 -12.46 -6.33
CA LEU A 821 -17.42 -13.66 -6.32
C LEU A 821 -16.62 -14.82 -6.91
N ARG A 822 -16.70 -16.00 -6.28
CA ARG A 822 -16.21 -17.28 -6.81
C ARG A 822 -17.40 -18.09 -7.32
N ARG A 823 -17.26 -18.76 -8.46
CA ARG A 823 -18.30 -19.64 -9.00
C ARG A 823 -18.42 -20.90 -8.15
N VAL A 824 -19.63 -21.23 -7.71
CA VAL A 824 -19.93 -22.49 -7.01
C VAL A 824 -19.90 -23.63 -8.03
N PRO A 825 -19.15 -24.74 -7.77
CA PRO A 825 -19.20 -25.93 -8.61
C PRO A 825 -20.61 -26.55 -8.63
N LYS A 826 -21.05 -27.04 -9.79
CA LYS A 826 -22.31 -27.79 -9.96
C LYS A 826 -22.13 -29.28 -9.64
#